data_AF-A0A3G6J2J7-F1
#
_entry.id   AF-A0A3G6J2J7-F1
#
_cell.length_a   1.000
_cell.length_b   1.000
_cell.length_c   1.000
_cell.angle_alpha   90.00
_cell.angle_beta   90.00
_cell.angle_gamma   90.00
#
_symmetry.space_group_name_H-M   'P 1'
#
loop_
_entity.id
_entity.type
_entity.pdbx_description
1 polymer ?
#
loop_
_entity_poly.entity_id
_entity_poly.type
_entity_poly.pdbx_seq_one_letter_code
_entity_poly.pdbx_strand_id
1 'polypeptide(L)'
;MKRTNFNRRAAAGLLSATMAITPFMVAVPTATADDTQQCAQIKIRPGRGAGELSMDISRNYKPGEVVTIKGSGFEQRPAEVGSFAFKIDDNQNKWPVEQPDTRFDRIDTPATDISIDAASMLSADGSFEVQVKLPENLKDGAHVIRALTGNDGGTATSVPITFTVNSGANDGHCGTLVEGEPATGDESKDTGSTEQPAVEPSESAAPTSKPDTGETKDQDQTSASATVRDVANNERAKTVTANVALEGFAPGVTLTAKVNGQAVLWGTGRNASENPIEVGADGMLEAGITLQPGSAPAGKHTLIVTASDGKTAQAEIVTTAGVQLASTSANSETTVTVYNLPDGAVVTEIGAKGKVFHKANEVEAKNHIATVEGVKLPKDAPVGEPVFVRFVVDGEQQTATGAKITADNSPVAADSYSSTSAQLPTGLYQSAVNASTNELFVTRAVGRPPIKESTLFKLDATTLAVKQQATPAVVDADHPDKGVHAVYGIGLDNQRGLVWVSNTRSGSVAVYKQSDLSLVKQFPAGIVEHARDIAVDESTGKAYVSSPTGNGVIAEVSLDGSVRTIAIGDGFGGTMALALDQSSRTLVTVSLNQPAAALIDLASGNVTRIDLPEGQVDRASGVAWDAKRGNIFVASQGSSNVVVYNVNDKKVVAEVPTGAGALNAVYDPVNDRVYVTNRVGGTVTVLDAESFEISANLPAGANTNHTAVASNGVVYTVQKGATTNEQGESVNLVYRFALNESTTPDEGNSSTTEPTTPGDSGSASEPTTPGDGGTSETEVPDNGSTTQPKPPTQPEPEDPEGGSSVFKPSRILSFVVSAVSSFLPIKWVVKVTVSFGLPSWLTQWWPR
;
A
#
# COMPACT_ATOMS: atom_id res chain seq x y z
N MET A 1 -47.21 -35.20 -8.65
CA MET A 1 -48.09 -35.97 -7.74
C MET A 1 -47.41 -37.30 -7.41
N LYS A 2 -47.58 -37.84 -6.18
CA LYS A 2 -46.96 -39.09 -5.63
C LYS A 2 -45.41 -39.00 -5.51
N ARG A 3 -44.72 -39.31 -4.39
CA ARG A 3 -44.75 -40.42 -3.39
C ARG A 3 -44.32 -41.77 -4.00
N THR A 4 -43.52 -42.64 -3.34
CA THR A 4 -42.95 -42.70 -1.96
C THR A 4 -41.39 -42.71 -2.01
N ASN A 5 -40.54 -42.99 -0.99
CA ASN A 5 -40.70 -43.45 0.41
C ASN A 5 -39.57 -42.92 1.35
N PHE A 6 -39.23 -43.64 2.43
CA PHE A 6 -38.20 -43.32 3.46
C PHE A 6 -37.29 -44.53 3.77
N ASN A 7 -36.05 -44.31 4.23
CA ASN A 7 -35.58 -44.79 5.55
C ASN A 7 -34.16 -44.33 5.95
N ARG A 8 -33.91 -44.22 7.27
CA ARG A 8 -32.60 -44.03 7.92
C ARG A 8 -32.33 -45.20 8.88
N ARG A 9 -31.06 -45.57 9.11
CA ARG A 9 -30.48 -45.90 10.44
C ARG A 9 -28.95 -46.03 10.35
N ALA A 10 -28.27 -46.10 11.49
CA ALA A 10 -26.82 -45.99 11.63
C ALA A 10 -26.30 -46.80 12.85
N ALA A 11 -24.97 -46.69 13.08
CA ALA A 11 -24.21 -47.02 14.29
C ALA A 11 -23.57 -48.43 14.45
N ALA A 12 -22.22 -48.40 14.50
CA ALA A 12 -21.31 -49.00 15.51
C ALA A 12 -21.20 -50.53 15.72
N GLY A 13 -19.95 -50.97 15.98
CA GLY A 13 -19.56 -52.31 16.44
C GLY A 13 -18.03 -52.52 16.29
N LEU A 14 -17.36 -53.15 17.26
CA LEU A 14 -15.88 -53.22 17.34
C LEU A 14 -15.37 -54.58 17.90
N LEU A 15 -14.05 -54.81 17.78
CA LEU A 15 -13.16 -55.71 18.57
C LEU A 15 -12.96 -57.22 18.22
N SER A 16 -11.67 -57.55 17.99
CA SER A 16 -10.84 -58.61 18.64
C SER A 16 -10.48 -59.97 17.98
N ALA A 17 -9.23 -60.40 18.28
CA ALA A 17 -8.70 -61.78 18.54
C ALA A 17 -7.77 -62.53 17.52
N THR A 18 -6.47 -62.19 17.55
CA THR A 18 -5.25 -63.07 17.72
C THR A 18 -5.00 -64.45 17.02
N MET A 19 -3.85 -64.51 16.32
CA MET A 19 -2.74 -65.52 16.31
C MET A 19 -2.86 -66.96 15.73
N ALA A 20 -2.11 -67.20 14.63
CA ALA A 20 -1.29 -68.40 14.29
C ALA A 20 -0.26 -68.02 13.16
N ILE A 21 0.97 -68.53 12.92
CA ILE A 21 1.80 -69.68 13.36
C ILE A 21 1.51 -71.00 12.60
N THR A 22 2.37 -71.73 11.86
CA THR A 22 3.79 -71.67 11.31
C THR A 22 3.94 -72.83 10.26
N PRO A 23 5.08 -73.16 9.55
CA PRO A 23 6.45 -72.60 9.47
C PRO A 23 7.04 -72.44 8.02
N PHE A 24 8.31 -72.00 7.97
CA PHE A 24 9.31 -71.93 6.88
C PHE A 24 9.29 -72.93 5.69
N MET A 25 9.70 -72.41 4.52
CA MET A 25 10.77 -73.02 3.71
C MET A 25 11.64 -71.91 3.08
N VAL A 26 12.96 -72.11 2.97
CA VAL A 26 13.93 -71.07 2.53
C VAL A 26 14.40 -71.32 1.10
N ALA A 27 14.36 -70.27 0.28
CA ALA A 27 15.12 -70.16 -0.97
C ALA A 27 15.66 -68.73 -1.10
N VAL A 28 16.95 -68.57 -1.36
CA VAL A 28 17.61 -67.26 -1.46
C VAL A 28 17.95 -66.95 -2.92
N PRO A 29 17.20 -66.06 -3.59
CA PRO A 29 17.73 -65.30 -4.71
C PRO A 29 18.56 -64.13 -4.15
N THR A 30 19.80 -63.99 -4.62
CA THR A 30 20.65 -62.84 -4.29
C THR A 30 20.16 -61.60 -5.02
N ALA A 31 19.36 -60.77 -4.34
CA ALA A 31 19.16 -59.38 -4.72
C ALA A 31 20.28 -58.54 -4.10
N THR A 32 21.21 -58.05 -4.93
CA THR A 32 22.11 -56.97 -4.54
C THR A 32 21.28 -55.69 -4.45
N ALA A 33 20.92 -55.29 -3.23
CA ALA A 33 20.35 -53.98 -2.99
C ALA A 33 21.45 -52.93 -3.11
N ASP A 34 21.53 -52.28 -4.28
CA ASP A 34 22.10 -50.93 -4.38
C ASP A 34 21.11 -49.98 -3.69
N ASP A 35 21.17 -49.95 -2.35
CA ASP A 35 20.45 -48.96 -1.53
C ASP A 35 21.08 -47.59 -1.75
N THR A 36 20.73 -46.99 -2.90
CA THR A 36 21.01 -45.60 -3.24
C THR A 36 20.19 -44.69 -2.31
N GLN A 37 20.76 -44.45 -1.14
CA GLN A 37 20.18 -43.72 -0.01
C GLN A 37 19.72 -42.31 -0.44
N GLN A 38 18.44 -42.18 -0.81
CA GLN A 38 17.88 -40.94 -1.34
C GLN A 38 17.72 -39.90 -0.22
N CYS A 39 18.70 -39.00 -0.11
CA CYS A 39 18.61 -37.86 0.82
C CYS A 39 17.36 -37.02 0.58
N ALA A 40 16.81 -36.46 1.66
CA ALA A 40 15.76 -35.46 1.56
C ALA A 40 16.23 -34.22 0.76
N GLN A 41 15.47 -33.84 -0.26
CA GLN A 41 15.65 -32.63 -1.07
C GLN A 41 14.36 -31.80 -1.01
N ILE A 42 14.24 -31.00 0.06
CA ILE A 42 12.99 -30.31 0.41
C ILE A 42 12.99 -28.91 -0.20
N LYS A 43 12.09 -28.65 -1.17
CA LYS A 43 11.98 -27.34 -1.82
C LYS A 43 11.25 -26.33 -0.92
N ILE A 44 12.03 -25.64 -0.10
CA ILE A 44 11.59 -24.69 0.93
C ILE A 44 10.73 -23.56 0.35
N ARG A 45 9.58 -23.27 0.98
CA ARG A 45 8.85 -22.00 0.75
C ARG A 45 9.48 -20.88 1.59
N PRO A 46 9.83 -19.69 1.03
CA PRO A 46 10.36 -18.60 1.84
C PRO A 46 9.35 -18.10 2.87
N GLY A 47 9.75 -18.05 4.14
CA GLY A 47 8.99 -17.44 5.24
C GLY A 47 8.99 -15.92 5.15
N ARG A 48 8.09 -15.24 5.89
CA ARG A 48 7.93 -13.77 5.85
C ARG A 48 7.53 -13.13 7.20
N GLY A 49 7.87 -13.75 8.32
CA GLY A 49 7.73 -13.14 9.65
C GLY A 49 9.00 -12.43 10.14
N ALA A 50 8.87 -11.75 11.26
CA ALA A 50 9.97 -11.19 12.03
C ALA A 50 10.26 -12.13 13.22
N GLY A 51 11.46 -12.71 13.23
CA GLY A 51 11.89 -13.67 14.25
C GLY A 51 12.81 -14.74 13.66
N GLU A 52 13.98 -14.88 14.27
CA GLU A 52 15.04 -15.82 13.87
C GLU A 52 15.06 -17.00 14.84
N LEU A 53 15.39 -18.19 14.33
CA LEU A 53 15.66 -19.38 15.15
C LEU A 53 17.12 -19.79 14.96
N SER A 54 17.73 -20.35 16.00
CA SER A 54 19.06 -20.95 15.94
C SER A 54 19.12 -22.30 16.65
N MET A 55 19.95 -23.19 16.11
CA MET A 55 20.36 -24.47 16.66
C MET A 55 21.78 -24.79 16.17
N ASP A 56 22.42 -25.82 16.71
CA ASP A 56 23.78 -26.22 16.36
C ASP A 56 23.86 -26.91 14.98
N ILE A 57 23.82 -26.10 13.92
CA ILE A 57 23.95 -26.56 12.52
C ILE A 57 25.39 -27.00 12.14
N SER A 58 26.35 -26.96 13.07
CA SER A 58 27.73 -27.42 12.80
C SER A 58 27.83 -28.94 12.72
N ARG A 59 26.82 -29.66 13.25
CA ARG A 59 26.79 -31.12 13.33
C ARG A 59 25.53 -31.73 12.70
N ASN A 60 25.61 -33.03 12.42
CA ASN A 60 24.47 -33.84 12.05
C ASN A 60 23.71 -34.32 13.31
N TYR A 61 22.41 -34.51 13.15
CA TYR A 61 21.47 -34.97 14.18
C TYR A 61 20.91 -36.35 13.85
N LYS A 62 20.40 -37.08 14.84
CA LYS A 62 19.76 -38.39 14.64
C LYS A 62 18.22 -38.30 14.68
N PRO A 63 17.49 -39.17 13.97
CA PRO A 63 16.06 -39.34 14.19
C PRO A 63 15.77 -39.66 15.65
N GLY A 64 14.75 -39.01 16.24
CA GLY A 64 14.42 -39.17 17.66
C GLY A 64 15.34 -38.42 18.65
N GLU A 65 16.36 -37.70 18.19
CA GLU A 65 17.26 -36.93 19.07
C GLU A 65 16.53 -35.74 19.73
N VAL A 66 16.91 -35.42 20.98
CA VAL A 66 16.47 -34.19 21.66
C VAL A 66 17.43 -33.06 21.31
N VAL A 67 16.88 -31.96 20.79
CA VAL A 67 17.65 -30.80 20.32
C VAL A 67 17.15 -29.52 20.99
N THR A 68 18.08 -28.64 21.35
CA THR A 68 17.78 -27.29 21.79
C THR A 68 17.57 -26.37 20.59
N ILE A 69 16.48 -25.61 20.60
CA ILE A 69 16.20 -24.51 19.66
C ILE A 69 16.13 -23.22 20.47
N LYS A 70 16.85 -22.19 20.01
CA LYS A 70 16.76 -20.83 20.53
C LYS A 70 16.03 -19.94 19.52
N GLY A 71 15.37 -18.89 19.99
CA GLY A 71 14.71 -17.91 19.15
C GLY A 71 15.01 -16.47 19.59
N SER A 72 14.95 -15.52 18.67
CA SER A 72 15.20 -14.09 18.93
C SER A 72 14.39 -13.19 17.99
N GLY A 73 14.13 -11.95 18.42
CA GLY A 73 13.46 -10.94 17.61
C GLY A 73 11.96 -11.18 17.40
N PHE A 74 11.32 -12.00 18.25
CA PHE A 74 9.87 -12.19 18.24
C PHE A 74 9.19 -11.16 19.15
N GLU A 75 8.17 -10.46 18.66
CA GLU A 75 7.44 -9.47 19.47
C GLU A 75 6.86 -10.10 20.76
N GLN A 76 7.12 -9.47 21.92
CA GLN A 76 6.45 -9.82 23.18
C GLN A 76 4.92 -9.73 23.03
N ARG A 77 4.19 -10.62 23.69
CA ARG A 77 2.72 -10.69 23.61
C ARG A 77 2.07 -10.71 25.00
N PRO A 78 0.84 -10.20 25.15
CA PRO A 78 0.05 -10.38 26.37
C PRO A 78 -0.09 -11.85 26.72
N ALA A 79 0.01 -12.16 28.02
CA ALA A 79 0.23 -13.50 28.55
C ALA A 79 -0.98 -14.45 28.51
N GLU A 80 -2.00 -14.15 27.71
CA GLU A 80 -3.34 -14.76 27.82
C GLU A 80 -3.96 -15.18 26.46
N VAL A 81 -3.34 -14.84 25.31
CA VAL A 81 -4.00 -14.96 23.98
C VAL A 81 -3.06 -15.36 22.82
N GLY A 82 -2.08 -16.25 23.04
CA GLY A 82 -1.24 -16.71 21.92
C GLY A 82 -0.39 -17.94 22.18
N SER A 83 -0.10 -18.67 21.10
CA SER A 83 0.83 -19.81 21.11
C SER A 83 1.92 -19.68 20.03
N PHE A 84 3.02 -20.40 20.26
CA PHE A 84 4.11 -20.62 19.32
C PHE A 84 4.09 -22.07 18.86
N ALA A 85 3.76 -22.30 17.58
CA ALA A 85 3.68 -23.64 17.00
C ALA A 85 4.94 -23.97 16.18
N PHE A 86 5.66 -25.03 16.55
CA PHE A 86 6.84 -25.50 15.82
C PHE A 86 6.44 -26.51 14.74
N LYS A 87 6.95 -26.32 13.52
CA LYS A 87 6.66 -27.18 12.36
C LYS A 87 7.93 -27.65 11.70
N ILE A 88 7.94 -28.92 11.32
CA ILE A 88 9.03 -29.56 10.58
C ILE A 88 8.59 -29.86 9.13
N ASP A 89 9.45 -29.53 8.18
CA ASP A 89 9.31 -29.77 6.74
C ASP A 89 7.96 -29.32 6.14
N ASP A 90 7.44 -28.18 6.59
CA ASP A 90 6.13 -27.64 6.19
C ASP A 90 4.97 -28.67 6.31
N ASN A 91 4.95 -29.40 7.43
CA ASN A 91 4.01 -30.48 7.81
C ASN A 91 4.23 -31.85 7.13
N GLN A 92 5.35 -32.06 6.40
CA GLN A 92 5.64 -33.36 5.79
C GLN A 92 6.07 -34.44 6.80
N ASN A 93 6.59 -34.04 7.96
CA ASN A 93 6.92 -34.91 9.07
C ASN A 93 6.08 -34.56 10.32
N LYS A 94 5.99 -35.49 11.27
CA LYS A 94 5.15 -35.40 12.47
C LYS A 94 5.98 -35.52 13.74
N TRP A 95 5.77 -34.62 14.69
CA TRP A 95 6.41 -34.65 15.99
C TRP A 95 5.95 -35.86 16.83
N PRO A 96 6.84 -36.46 17.64
CA PRO A 96 6.47 -37.51 18.58
C PRO A 96 5.63 -36.93 19.74
N VAL A 97 4.76 -37.78 20.30
CA VAL A 97 3.87 -37.47 21.44
C VAL A 97 4.63 -36.99 22.68
N GLU A 98 5.79 -37.60 22.94
CA GLU A 98 6.64 -37.24 24.08
C GLU A 98 7.63 -36.15 23.68
N GLN A 99 7.38 -34.93 24.15
CA GLN A 99 8.32 -33.80 24.09
C GLN A 99 9.03 -33.62 25.45
N PRO A 100 10.30 -33.17 25.47
CA PRO A 100 11.10 -33.09 26.69
C PRO A 100 10.84 -31.81 27.50
N ASP A 101 10.38 -30.73 26.85
CA ASP A 101 9.99 -29.49 27.52
C ASP A 101 8.51 -29.54 27.93
N THR A 102 8.24 -29.37 29.23
CA THR A 102 6.89 -29.51 29.78
C THR A 102 5.97 -28.32 29.49
N ARG A 103 6.46 -27.30 28.77
CA ARG A 103 5.64 -26.17 28.29
C ARG A 103 4.85 -26.49 27.03
N PHE A 104 5.15 -27.61 26.36
CA PHE A 104 4.38 -28.06 25.19
C PHE A 104 2.97 -28.54 25.58
N ASP A 105 1.99 -28.13 24.77
CA ASP A 105 0.64 -28.66 24.78
C ASP A 105 0.65 -30.18 24.61
N ARG A 106 -0.16 -30.87 25.43
CA ARG A 106 -0.26 -32.33 25.37
C ARG A 106 -0.98 -32.78 24.10
N ILE A 107 -0.26 -33.48 23.23
CA ILE A 107 -0.79 -34.16 22.04
C ILE A 107 -0.95 -35.67 22.30
N ASP A 108 -2.14 -36.23 22.09
CA ASP A 108 -2.39 -37.67 22.33
C ASP A 108 -1.91 -38.58 21.18
N THR A 109 -1.58 -38.02 20.02
CA THR A 109 -1.04 -38.75 18.85
C THR A 109 -0.06 -37.88 18.05
N PRO A 110 0.85 -38.45 17.24
CA PRO A 110 1.85 -37.67 16.49
C PRO A 110 1.22 -36.60 15.58
N ALA A 111 1.57 -35.35 15.82
CA ALA A 111 0.96 -34.16 15.20
C ALA A 111 1.91 -33.48 14.19
N THR A 112 1.36 -32.66 13.30
CA THR A 112 2.13 -31.85 12.33
C THR A 112 2.90 -30.70 12.98
N ASP A 113 2.54 -30.38 14.22
CA ASP A 113 3.03 -29.28 15.03
C ASP A 113 2.99 -29.64 16.51
N ILE A 114 3.77 -28.90 17.28
CA ILE A 114 3.74 -28.86 18.75
C ILE A 114 3.73 -27.40 19.19
N SER A 115 2.84 -27.05 20.11
CA SER A 115 2.58 -25.65 20.50
C SER A 115 2.96 -25.39 21.96
N ILE A 116 3.40 -24.15 22.24
CA ILE A 116 3.68 -23.63 23.59
C ILE A 116 2.91 -22.32 23.77
N ASP A 117 2.36 -22.07 24.97
CA ASP A 117 1.79 -20.77 25.33
C ASP A 117 2.87 -19.67 25.30
N ALA A 118 2.60 -18.59 24.55
CA ALA A 118 3.53 -17.48 24.31
C ALA A 118 4.04 -16.82 25.62
N ALA A 119 3.22 -16.80 26.68
CA ALA A 119 3.58 -16.29 28.00
C ALA A 119 4.70 -17.09 28.66
N SER A 120 4.76 -18.40 28.38
CA SER A 120 5.73 -19.33 28.97
C SER A 120 7.03 -19.46 28.18
N MET A 121 7.08 -18.86 26.98
CA MET A 121 8.20 -19.04 26.05
C MET A 121 9.13 -17.83 25.96
N LEU A 122 8.59 -16.60 25.92
CA LEU A 122 9.38 -15.38 25.65
C LEU A 122 9.91 -14.69 26.92
N SER A 123 11.17 -14.26 26.87
CA SER A 123 11.72 -13.24 27.79
C SER A 123 11.34 -11.81 27.37
N ALA A 124 11.69 -10.83 28.21
CA ALA A 124 11.38 -9.40 28.03
C ALA A 124 11.88 -8.79 26.70
N ASP A 125 12.90 -9.40 26.10
CA ASP A 125 13.56 -9.00 24.86
C ASP A 125 13.03 -9.74 23.61
N GLY A 126 12.03 -10.61 23.76
CA GLY A 126 11.50 -11.39 22.65
C GLY A 126 12.38 -12.57 22.22
N SER A 127 13.32 -13.00 23.07
CA SER A 127 14.08 -14.24 22.88
C SER A 127 13.48 -15.43 23.63
N PHE A 128 13.90 -16.64 23.26
CA PHE A 128 13.49 -17.89 23.93
C PHE A 128 14.50 -19.02 23.76
N GLU A 129 14.36 -20.06 24.59
CA GLU A 129 15.05 -21.35 24.46
C GLU A 129 14.10 -22.49 24.84
N VAL A 130 14.11 -23.57 24.05
CA VAL A 130 13.21 -24.73 24.19
C VAL A 130 13.93 -26.01 23.75
N GLN A 131 13.57 -27.16 24.33
CA GLN A 131 14.02 -28.48 23.86
C GLN A 131 12.89 -29.23 23.15
N VAL A 132 13.17 -29.78 21.97
CA VAL A 132 12.23 -30.62 21.19
C VAL A 132 12.84 -31.99 20.92
N LYS A 133 12.01 -33.03 20.91
CA LYS A 133 12.39 -34.36 20.41
C LYS A 133 12.02 -34.44 18.94
N LEU A 134 13.01 -34.64 18.07
CA LEU A 134 12.83 -34.80 16.64
C LEU A 134 11.99 -36.05 16.32
N PRO A 135 11.27 -36.10 15.18
CA PRO A 135 10.60 -37.32 14.72
C PRO A 135 11.54 -38.52 14.63
N GLU A 136 11.08 -39.67 15.13
CA GLU A 136 11.86 -40.93 15.17
C GLU A 136 12.05 -41.54 13.76
N ASN A 137 11.32 -41.03 12.77
CA ASN A 137 11.32 -41.50 11.38
C ASN A 137 11.81 -40.44 10.38
N LEU A 138 12.56 -39.41 10.82
CA LEU A 138 13.27 -38.53 9.88
C LEU A 138 14.20 -39.34 8.99
N LYS A 139 14.36 -38.89 7.74
CA LYS A 139 15.27 -39.49 6.77
C LYS A 139 16.66 -38.87 6.92
N ASP A 140 17.64 -39.43 6.24
CA ASP A 140 18.94 -38.77 6.09
C ASP A 140 18.85 -37.62 5.08
N GLY A 141 19.64 -36.57 5.30
CA GLY A 141 19.66 -35.37 4.46
C GLY A 141 19.16 -34.10 5.16
N ALA A 142 18.74 -33.11 4.36
CA ALA A 142 18.40 -31.77 4.84
C ALA A 142 16.92 -31.66 5.25
N HIS A 143 16.69 -31.18 6.46
CA HIS A 143 15.39 -30.97 7.09
C HIS A 143 15.23 -29.52 7.55
N VAL A 144 13.99 -29.05 7.70
CA VAL A 144 13.67 -27.65 8.03
C VAL A 144 12.76 -27.55 9.25
N ILE A 145 13.11 -26.68 10.20
CA ILE A 145 12.21 -26.31 11.32
C ILE A 145 11.86 -24.81 11.24
N ARG A 146 10.60 -24.50 11.58
CA ARG A 146 10.07 -23.15 11.75
C ARG A 146 9.26 -23.02 13.02
N ALA A 147 9.11 -21.79 13.51
CA ALA A 147 8.09 -21.40 14.47
C ALA A 147 7.03 -20.53 13.77
N LEU A 148 5.76 -20.77 14.07
CA LEU A 148 4.63 -19.89 13.71
C LEU A 148 4.24 -19.06 14.92
N THR A 149 4.06 -17.76 14.76
CA THR A 149 3.66 -16.86 15.85
C THR A 149 2.20 -16.42 15.71
N GLY A 150 1.30 -17.39 15.73
CA GLY A 150 -0.15 -17.16 15.70
C GLY A 150 -0.92 -18.33 15.09
N ASN A 151 -2.25 -18.21 15.10
CA ASN A 151 -3.17 -19.23 14.59
C ASN A 151 -2.82 -19.67 13.17
N ASP A 152 -3.05 -20.96 12.91
CA ASP A 152 -2.37 -21.71 11.88
C ASP A 152 -2.59 -21.14 10.46
N GLY A 153 -1.50 -20.68 9.82
CA GLY A 153 -1.53 -19.97 8.53
C GLY A 153 -1.34 -18.44 8.61
N GLY A 154 -1.14 -17.85 9.79
CA GLY A 154 -0.75 -16.44 9.95
C GLY A 154 0.56 -16.08 9.23
N THR A 155 0.71 -14.83 8.79
CA THR A 155 1.85 -14.39 7.96
C THR A 155 3.19 -14.26 8.71
N ALA A 156 3.17 -14.30 10.05
CA ALA A 156 4.36 -14.19 10.88
C ALA A 156 4.98 -15.57 11.13
N THR A 157 5.76 -16.05 10.15
CA THR A 157 6.51 -17.30 10.23
C THR A 157 8.00 -17.01 10.40
N SER A 158 8.68 -17.73 11.29
CA SER A 158 10.12 -17.52 11.51
C SER A 158 10.92 -17.71 10.22
N VAL A 159 12.14 -17.16 10.20
CA VAL A 159 13.17 -17.64 9.27
C VAL A 159 13.32 -19.17 9.50
N PRO A 160 13.27 -20.00 8.46
CA PRO A 160 13.48 -21.45 8.59
C PRO A 160 14.95 -21.76 8.87
N ILE A 161 15.25 -22.58 9.89
CA ILE A 161 16.57 -23.23 9.96
C ILE A 161 16.54 -24.44 9.04
N THR A 162 17.62 -24.65 8.28
CA THR A 162 17.91 -25.95 7.66
C THR A 162 18.97 -26.68 8.49
N PHE A 163 18.74 -27.93 8.84
CA PHE A 163 19.65 -28.78 9.61
C PHE A 163 19.76 -30.17 8.96
N THR A 164 20.85 -30.89 9.25
CA THR A 164 21.12 -32.20 8.61
C THR A 164 20.84 -33.35 9.57
N VAL A 165 20.13 -34.36 9.09
CA VAL A 165 19.91 -35.63 9.80
C VAL A 165 20.76 -36.72 9.18
N ASN A 166 21.36 -37.55 10.03
CA ASN A 166 22.11 -38.75 9.67
C ASN A 166 21.91 -39.82 10.76
N SER A 167 21.15 -40.86 10.43
CA SER A 167 20.80 -41.99 11.30
C SER A 167 22.02 -42.82 11.75
N GLY A 168 23.05 -42.90 10.90
CA GLY A 168 24.43 -43.22 11.28
C GLY A 168 25.02 -44.50 10.69
N ALA A 169 26.35 -44.58 10.80
CA ALA A 169 27.18 -45.75 10.46
C ALA A 169 27.31 -46.09 8.96
N ASN A 170 27.56 -45.08 8.12
CA ASN A 170 28.68 -45.08 7.16
C ASN A 170 28.96 -43.66 6.63
N ASP A 171 30.15 -43.47 6.07
CA ASP A 171 30.70 -42.23 5.51
C ASP A 171 30.13 -41.85 4.11
N GLY A 172 28.91 -42.30 3.81
CA GLY A 172 28.20 -42.10 2.55
C GLY A 172 27.29 -40.87 2.53
N HIS A 173 27.79 -39.77 1.97
CA HIS A 173 27.03 -38.71 1.28
C HIS A 173 25.65 -38.26 1.84
N CYS A 174 25.64 -37.58 2.99
CA CYS A 174 24.87 -36.33 3.10
C CYS A 174 25.38 -35.44 4.24
N GLY A 175 26.07 -34.35 3.88
CA GLY A 175 26.51 -33.28 4.79
C GLY A 175 27.64 -33.65 5.74
N THR A 176 28.85 -33.16 5.48
CA THR A 176 29.91 -33.00 6.48
C THR A 176 30.52 -31.60 6.34
N LEU A 177 30.46 -30.81 7.40
CA LEU A 177 31.17 -29.53 7.51
C LEU A 177 32.56 -29.80 8.11
N VAL A 178 33.62 -29.35 7.44
CA VAL A 178 34.99 -29.35 7.97
C VAL A 178 35.68 -28.07 7.50
N GLU A 179 36.36 -27.40 8.42
CA GLU A 179 37.08 -26.15 8.19
C GLU A 179 38.39 -26.39 7.42
N GLY A 180 38.92 -25.35 6.75
CA GLY A 180 40.14 -25.43 5.96
C GLY A 180 41.12 -24.29 6.25
N GLU A 181 42.10 -24.55 7.10
CA GLU A 181 43.32 -23.73 7.24
C GLU A 181 44.54 -24.43 6.59
N PRO A 182 45.65 -23.72 6.33
CA PRO A 182 46.42 -23.94 5.10
C PRO A 182 47.34 -25.15 5.10
N ALA A 183 47.39 -25.83 3.94
CA ALA A 183 48.34 -26.90 3.68
C ALA A 183 49.77 -26.37 3.47
N THR A 184 50.69 -26.80 4.33
CA THR A 184 52.14 -26.69 4.09
C THR A 184 52.58 -27.74 3.07
N GLY A 185 53.62 -27.44 2.27
CA GLY A 185 54.14 -28.34 1.25
C GLY A 185 55.65 -28.18 1.06
N ASP A 186 56.39 -29.25 1.38
CA ASP A 186 57.85 -29.38 1.28
C ASP A 186 58.16 -30.90 1.27
N GLU A 187 59.15 -31.47 0.57
CA GLU A 187 60.13 -30.94 -0.37
C GLU A 187 60.03 -31.66 -1.73
N SER A 188 60.60 -31.10 -2.81
CA SER A 188 61.42 -31.93 -3.70
C SER A 188 62.59 -31.12 -4.31
N LYS A 189 63.78 -31.72 -4.29
CA LYS A 189 65.05 -31.15 -4.80
C LYS A 189 65.13 -31.39 -6.33
N ASP A 190 65.88 -30.64 -7.14
CA ASP A 190 67.32 -30.37 -6.95
C ASP A 190 67.88 -29.23 -7.86
N THR A 191 69.08 -28.73 -7.51
CA THR A 191 70.03 -27.89 -8.29
C THR A 191 69.59 -26.58 -8.99
N GLY A 192 70.34 -25.48 -8.80
CA GLY A 192 70.48 -24.44 -9.86
C GLY A 192 70.72 -22.97 -9.46
N SER A 193 71.96 -22.63 -9.07
CA SER A 193 72.63 -21.30 -9.13
C SER A 193 72.27 -20.38 -10.33
N THR A 194 72.32 -19.02 -10.32
CA THR A 194 72.70 -17.98 -9.32
C THR A 194 72.32 -16.56 -9.82
N GLU A 195 72.56 -15.53 -8.98
CA GLU A 195 72.81 -14.11 -9.34
C GLU A 195 71.64 -13.12 -9.61
N GLN A 196 72.01 -11.83 -9.59
CA GLN A 196 71.19 -10.62 -9.33
C GLN A 196 71.90 -9.41 -10.02
N PRO A 197 71.44 -8.14 -9.84
CA PRO A 197 70.27 -7.43 -10.37
C PRO A 197 70.58 -6.63 -11.68
N ALA A 198 69.67 -5.75 -12.16
CA ALA A 198 69.90 -4.27 -12.26
C ALA A 198 69.03 -3.48 -13.28
N VAL A 199 68.38 -2.42 -12.77
CA VAL A 199 68.29 -1.04 -13.33
C VAL A 199 67.38 -0.70 -14.54
N GLU A 200 66.85 0.53 -14.47
CA GLU A 200 65.92 1.30 -15.32
C GLU A 200 66.60 1.97 -16.57
N PRO A 201 66.03 3.01 -17.24
CA PRO A 201 64.69 3.23 -17.81
C PRO A 201 64.73 3.68 -19.30
N SER A 202 63.57 3.85 -19.94
CA SER A 202 63.22 4.96 -20.88
C SER A 202 61.91 4.66 -21.65
N GLU A 203 61.31 5.55 -22.43
CA GLU A 203 60.88 6.96 -22.25
C GLU A 203 60.02 7.31 -23.50
N SER A 204 58.98 8.13 -23.36
CA SER A 204 58.26 8.91 -24.41
C SER A 204 58.06 8.32 -25.82
N ALA A 205 56.79 8.17 -26.24
CA ALA A 205 56.21 9.08 -27.26
C ALA A 205 54.72 8.79 -27.54
N ALA A 206 53.93 9.85 -27.67
CA ALA A 206 52.70 9.85 -28.47
C ALA A 206 52.94 10.65 -29.76
N PRO A 207 52.20 10.36 -30.84
CA PRO A 207 51.51 11.46 -31.50
C PRO A 207 50.07 11.14 -31.92
N THR A 208 49.32 12.21 -32.17
CA THR A 208 47.92 12.20 -32.61
C THR A 208 47.78 12.06 -34.13
N SER A 209 46.72 11.37 -34.59
CA SER A 209 46.06 11.70 -35.87
C SER A 209 44.68 11.05 -36.01
N LYS A 210 43.71 11.81 -36.52
CA LYS A 210 42.39 11.41 -37.04
C LYS A 210 41.83 12.59 -37.86
N PRO A 211 40.92 12.42 -38.82
CA PRO A 211 40.52 11.21 -39.56
C PRO A 211 40.88 11.30 -41.07
N ASP A 212 40.74 10.21 -41.82
CA ASP A 212 40.11 10.27 -43.15
C ASP A 212 39.38 8.96 -43.46
N THR A 213 38.59 8.94 -44.52
CA THR A 213 37.52 7.97 -44.78
C THR A 213 37.96 6.73 -45.54
N GLY A 214 37.43 5.57 -45.11
CA GLY A 214 37.48 4.31 -45.84
C GLY A 214 36.29 3.43 -45.44
N GLU A 215 35.37 3.18 -46.37
CA GLU A 215 34.21 2.30 -46.12
C GLU A 215 34.63 0.82 -46.21
N THR A 216 35.09 0.24 -45.11
CA THR A 216 35.04 -1.22 -44.91
C THR A 216 33.79 -1.60 -44.13
N LYS A 217 32.83 -2.22 -44.81
CA LYS A 217 31.66 -2.85 -44.17
C LYS A 217 32.03 -4.17 -43.53
N ASP A 218 32.78 -4.12 -42.43
CA ASP A 218 32.85 -5.24 -41.50
C ASP A 218 31.56 -5.24 -40.65
N GLN A 219 30.67 -6.19 -40.93
CA GLN A 219 29.48 -6.44 -40.11
C GLN A 219 29.88 -7.22 -38.84
N ASP A 220 30.44 -6.54 -37.84
CA ASP A 220 30.53 -7.13 -36.50
C ASP A 220 29.16 -7.07 -35.79
N GLN A 221 28.24 -7.93 -36.23
CA GLN A 221 26.98 -8.22 -35.55
C GLN A 221 27.10 -9.52 -34.73
N THR A 222 28.03 -9.56 -33.76
CA THR A 222 28.20 -10.76 -32.92
C THR A 222 28.16 -10.54 -31.41
N SER A 223 28.57 -9.39 -30.86
CA SER A 223 28.48 -9.13 -29.42
C SER A 223 27.02 -8.97 -28.95
N ALA A 224 26.74 -9.41 -27.72
CA ALA A 224 25.52 -9.03 -27.00
C ALA A 224 25.89 -7.95 -25.98
N SER A 225 24.95 -7.05 -25.70
CA SER A 225 25.17 -5.91 -24.80
C SER A 225 24.06 -5.80 -23.75
N ALA A 226 24.45 -5.25 -22.60
CA ALA A 226 23.53 -4.88 -21.53
C ALA A 226 23.80 -3.42 -21.14
N THR A 227 22.74 -2.67 -20.85
CA THR A 227 22.81 -1.28 -20.38
C THR A 227 21.85 -1.09 -19.23
N VAL A 228 22.37 -0.67 -18.07
CA VAL A 228 21.56 -0.20 -16.94
C VAL A 228 21.23 1.28 -17.19
N ARG A 229 19.95 1.67 -17.07
CA ARG A 229 19.52 3.07 -17.30
C ARG A 229 19.12 3.78 -16.00
N ASP A 230 18.27 3.14 -15.20
CA ASP A 230 17.80 3.66 -13.93
C ASP A 230 18.17 2.67 -12.81
N VAL A 231 18.59 3.18 -11.65
CA VAL A 231 18.77 2.39 -10.42
C VAL A 231 18.11 3.14 -9.26
N ALA A 232 17.23 2.46 -8.53
CA ALA A 232 16.42 3.06 -7.48
C ALA A 232 16.32 2.17 -6.24
N ASN A 233 16.33 2.81 -5.07
CA ASN A 233 16.12 2.16 -3.78
C ASN A 233 14.63 2.04 -3.45
N ASN A 234 14.20 0.88 -2.95
CA ASN A 234 12.82 0.62 -2.55
C ASN A 234 12.73 0.42 -1.03
N GLU A 235 12.59 1.54 -0.31
CA GLU A 235 12.56 1.62 1.16
C GLU A 235 11.66 0.57 1.81
N ARG A 236 10.48 0.30 1.21
CA ARG A 236 9.49 -0.63 1.75
C ARG A 236 9.94 -2.09 1.72
N ALA A 237 10.78 -2.47 0.78
CA ALA A 237 11.27 -3.84 0.63
C ALA A 237 12.76 -4.00 0.98
N LYS A 238 13.47 -2.89 1.21
CA LYS A 238 14.94 -2.83 1.37
C LYS A 238 15.71 -3.41 0.17
N THR A 239 15.09 -3.44 -1.01
CA THR A 239 15.64 -3.93 -2.29
C THR A 239 16.12 -2.78 -3.16
N VAL A 240 17.10 -3.04 -4.03
CA VAL A 240 17.41 -2.15 -5.17
C VAL A 240 16.66 -2.65 -6.40
N THR A 241 16.10 -1.77 -7.20
CA THR A 241 15.52 -2.08 -8.53
C THR A 241 16.27 -1.33 -9.62
N ALA A 242 16.44 -1.94 -10.79
CA ALA A 242 17.06 -1.29 -11.94
C ALA A 242 16.35 -1.61 -13.26
N ASN A 243 16.38 -0.68 -14.21
CA ASN A 243 15.92 -0.91 -15.58
C ASN A 243 17.11 -1.30 -16.46
N VAL A 244 17.01 -2.42 -17.17
CA VAL A 244 18.04 -2.96 -18.06
C VAL A 244 17.54 -3.12 -19.48
N ALA A 245 18.30 -2.56 -20.43
CA ALA A 245 18.14 -2.79 -21.85
C ALA A 245 19.17 -3.83 -22.31
N LEU A 246 18.69 -4.85 -23.03
CA LEU A 246 19.48 -6.01 -23.46
C LEU A 246 19.32 -6.18 -24.97
N GLU A 247 20.43 -6.27 -25.69
CA GLU A 247 20.46 -6.29 -27.16
C GLU A 247 21.42 -7.38 -27.68
N GLY A 248 21.14 -7.88 -28.89
CA GLY A 248 22.01 -8.84 -29.57
C GLY A 248 21.89 -10.28 -29.06
N PHE A 249 20.84 -10.60 -28.28
CA PHE A 249 20.49 -11.98 -27.92
C PHE A 249 19.60 -12.61 -29.00
N ALA A 250 19.68 -13.94 -29.17
CA ALA A 250 18.86 -14.64 -30.16
C ALA A 250 17.38 -14.73 -29.71
N PRO A 251 16.40 -14.53 -30.59
CA PRO A 251 14.98 -14.70 -30.25
C PRO A 251 14.66 -16.07 -29.64
N GLY A 252 13.82 -16.09 -28.60
CA GLY A 252 13.39 -17.33 -27.94
C GLY A 252 14.41 -17.98 -27.00
N VAL A 253 15.61 -17.42 -26.83
CA VAL A 253 16.50 -17.85 -25.72
C VAL A 253 15.96 -17.33 -24.40
N THR A 254 16.24 -18.05 -23.31
CA THR A 254 15.90 -17.57 -21.96
C THR A 254 17.12 -16.98 -21.28
N LEU A 255 16.94 -15.85 -20.58
CA LEU A 255 17.98 -15.11 -19.89
C LEU A 255 17.93 -15.33 -18.38
N THR A 256 19.10 -15.55 -17.80
CA THR A 256 19.38 -15.45 -16.38
C THR A 256 20.30 -14.26 -16.13
N ALA A 257 20.23 -13.66 -14.95
CA ALA A 257 21.09 -12.53 -14.61
C ALA A 257 21.55 -12.58 -13.15
N LYS A 258 22.77 -12.09 -12.90
CA LYS A 258 23.44 -12.11 -11.60
C LYS A 258 24.14 -10.79 -11.30
N VAL A 259 24.20 -10.44 -10.02
CA VAL A 259 25.07 -9.40 -9.45
C VAL A 259 25.78 -10.04 -8.26
N ASN A 260 27.10 -9.83 -8.13
CA ASN A 260 27.91 -10.42 -7.05
C ASN A 260 27.75 -11.95 -6.89
N GLY A 261 27.54 -12.66 -8.00
CA GLY A 261 27.27 -14.11 -8.03
C GLY A 261 25.85 -14.55 -7.62
N GLN A 262 25.10 -13.69 -6.94
CA GLN A 262 23.70 -13.90 -6.55
C GLN A 262 22.76 -13.66 -7.74
N ALA A 263 21.62 -14.37 -7.79
CA ALA A 263 20.62 -14.20 -8.84
C ALA A 263 19.78 -12.94 -8.61
N VAL A 264 19.48 -12.20 -9.69
CA VAL A 264 18.50 -11.11 -9.65
C VAL A 264 17.10 -11.68 -9.87
N LEU A 265 16.07 -10.97 -9.39
CA LEU A 265 14.70 -11.23 -9.84
C LEU A 265 14.41 -10.42 -11.11
N TRP A 266 13.79 -11.04 -12.11
CA TRP A 266 13.20 -10.34 -13.26
C TRP A 266 11.86 -9.72 -12.87
N GLY A 267 11.62 -8.48 -13.29
CA GLY A 267 10.49 -7.65 -12.87
C GLY A 267 10.72 -6.90 -11.55
N THR A 268 9.76 -6.06 -11.17
CA THR A 268 9.83 -5.23 -9.95
C THR A 268 8.66 -5.46 -9.00
N GLY A 269 8.88 -5.14 -7.72
CA GLY A 269 7.84 -5.19 -6.69
C GLY A 269 7.27 -6.59 -6.45
N ARG A 270 5.95 -6.74 -6.57
CA ARG A 270 5.25 -7.99 -6.18
C ARG A 270 5.18 -9.06 -7.27
N ASN A 271 5.65 -8.74 -8.48
CA ASN A 271 5.65 -9.64 -9.63
C ASN A 271 7.08 -10.10 -9.98
N ALA A 272 8.09 -9.63 -9.22
CA ALA A 272 9.48 -9.99 -9.40
C ALA A 272 9.69 -11.51 -9.18
N SER A 273 10.44 -12.18 -10.05
CA SER A 273 10.60 -13.64 -10.07
C SER A 273 12.01 -14.09 -10.48
N GLU A 274 12.46 -15.22 -9.93
CA GLU A 274 13.70 -15.90 -10.34
C GLU A 274 13.57 -16.61 -11.71
N ASN A 275 12.35 -16.75 -12.22
CA ASN A 275 12.08 -17.43 -13.50
C ASN A 275 12.80 -16.73 -14.66
N PRO A 276 13.58 -17.45 -15.49
CA PRO A 276 14.22 -16.88 -16.67
C PRO A 276 13.22 -16.18 -17.61
N ILE A 277 13.65 -15.07 -18.22
CA ILE A 277 12.85 -14.27 -19.14
C ILE A 277 13.19 -14.62 -20.60
N GLU A 278 12.20 -14.74 -21.47
CA GLU A 278 12.38 -15.10 -22.88
C GLU A 278 12.63 -13.84 -23.74
N VAL A 279 13.58 -13.91 -24.68
CA VAL A 279 13.92 -12.80 -25.59
C VAL A 279 12.93 -12.69 -26.74
N GLY A 280 12.50 -11.47 -27.04
CA GLY A 280 11.52 -11.16 -28.09
C GLY A 280 11.95 -11.54 -29.51
N ALA A 281 11.00 -11.53 -30.44
CA ALA A 281 11.21 -11.85 -31.86
C ALA A 281 12.15 -10.86 -32.59
N ASP A 282 12.42 -9.71 -31.97
CA ASP A 282 13.32 -8.63 -32.39
C ASP A 282 14.75 -8.76 -31.82
N GLY A 283 15.01 -9.70 -30.89
CA GLY A 283 16.32 -9.85 -30.25
C GLY A 283 16.64 -8.77 -29.21
N MET A 284 15.63 -8.00 -28.79
CA MET A 284 15.73 -6.94 -27.78
C MET A 284 14.92 -7.30 -26.54
N LEU A 285 15.33 -6.78 -25.39
CA LEU A 285 14.56 -6.86 -24.15
C LEU A 285 14.83 -5.67 -23.23
N GLU A 286 13.78 -4.89 -22.97
CA GLU A 286 13.73 -3.90 -21.89
C GLU A 286 13.06 -4.56 -20.68
N ALA A 287 13.78 -4.70 -19.56
CA ALA A 287 13.26 -5.37 -18.36
C ALA A 287 13.64 -4.60 -17.09
N GLY A 288 12.73 -4.58 -16.12
CA GLY A 288 13.10 -4.27 -14.74
C GLY A 288 13.77 -5.49 -14.09
N ILE A 289 14.73 -5.27 -13.20
CA ILE A 289 15.28 -6.27 -12.29
C ILE A 289 15.18 -5.81 -10.83
N THR A 290 15.13 -6.74 -9.89
CA THR A 290 15.16 -6.49 -8.44
C THR A 290 16.30 -7.26 -7.78
N LEU A 291 17.22 -6.53 -7.16
CA LEU A 291 18.30 -7.04 -6.31
C LEU A 291 17.75 -7.21 -4.88
N GLN A 292 18.01 -8.34 -4.25
CA GLN A 292 17.54 -8.61 -2.88
C GLN A 292 18.29 -7.75 -1.83
N PRO A 293 17.74 -7.57 -0.62
CA PRO A 293 18.39 -6.76 0.41
C PRO A 293 19.82 -7.27 0.69
N GLY A 294 20.81 -6.37 0.63
CA GLY A 294 22.22 -6.70 0.83
C GLY A 294 22.93 -7.39 -0.35
N SER A 295 22.25 -7.76 -1.43
CA SER A 295 22.88 -8.46 -2.57
C SER A 295 23.84 -7.59 -3.40
N ALA A 296 23.69 -6.25 -3.32
CA ALA A 296 24.52 -5.30 -4.03
C ALA A 296 24.72 -4.02 -3.19
N PRO A 297 25.55 -4.06 -2.13
CA PRO A 297 25.81 -2.95 -1.21
C PRO A 297 26.29 -1.67 -1.92
N ALA A 298 26.05 -0.49 -1.34
CA ALA A 298 26.33 0.80 -1.99
C ALA A 298 27.72 0.87 -2.66
N GLY A 299 27.75 1.09 -3.97
CA GLY A 299 28.98 0.97 -4.76
C GLY A 299 28.72 0.53 -6.21
N LYS A 300 29.81 0.20 -6.90
CA LYS A 300 29.83 -0.32 -8.28
C LYS A 300 29.85 -1.85 -8.27
N HIS A 301 28.98 -2.48 -9.04
CA HIS A 301 28.99 -3.93 -9.28
C HIS A 301 28.85 -4.24 -10.77
N THR A 302 29.13 -5.48 -11.15
CA THR A 302 28.87 -5.98 -12.50
C THR A 302 27.58 -6.80 -12.52
N LEU A 303 26.61 -6.36 -13.31
CA LEU A 303 25.52 -7.19 -13.79
C LEU A 303 26.07 -8.13 -14.87
N ILE A 304 25.89 -9.43 -14.70
CA ILE A 304 26.21 -10.46 -15.69
C ILE A 304 24.91 -11.10 -16.15
N VAL A 305 24.62 -11.01 -17.44
CA VAL A 305 23.47 -11.65 -18.09
C VAL A 305 23.96 -12.84 -18.91
N THR A 306 23.31 -13.99 -18.75
CA THR A 306 23.65 -15.25 -19.43
C THR A 306 22.40 -15.86 -20.06
N ALA A 307 22.46 -16.07 -21.38
CA ALA A 307 21.43 -16.72 -22.16
C ALA A 307 21.57 -18.26 -22.17
N SER A 308 20.48 -18.96 -22.48
CA SER A 308 20.42 -20.41 -22.57
C SER A 308 21.25 -21.03 -23.71
N ASP A 309 21.74 -20.23 -24.66
CA ASP A 309 22.70 -20.61 -25.70
C ASP A 309 24.17 -20.46 -25.26
N GLY A 310 24.41 -19.96 -24.04
CA GLY A 310 25.73 -19.67 -23.48
C GLY A 310 26.25 -18.26 -23.77
N LYS A 311 25.52 -17.44 -24.54
CA LYS A 311 25.92 -16.05 -24.82
C LYS A 311 25.78 -15.19 -23.56
N THR A 312 26.74 -14.29 -23.34
CA THR A 312 26.74 -13.39 -22.17
C THR A 312 26.84 -11.93 -22.57
N ALA A 313 26.35 -11.06 -21.68
CA ALA A 313 26.55 -9.61 -21.71
C ALA A 313 26.81 -9.10 -20.28
N GLN A 314 27.46 -7.94 -20.16
CA GLN A 314 27.75 -7.32 -18.87
C GLN A 314 27.42 -5.83 -18.88
N ALA A 315 27.07 -5.30 -17.70
CA ALA A 315 26.88 -3.86 -17.47
C ALA A 315 27.36 -3.48 -16.06
N GLU A 316 27.84 -2.25 -15.89
CA GLU A 316 28.01 -1.70 -14.54
C GLU A 316 26.64 -1.34 -13.96
N ILE A 317 26.42 -1.70 -12.69
CA ILE A 317 25.28 -1.25 -11.89
C ILE A 317 25.81 -0.52 -10.66
N VAL A 318 25.46 0.76 -10.54
CA VAL A 318 25.83 1.61 -9.40
C VAL A 318 24.66 1.67 -8.43
N THR A 319 24.88 1.20 -7.22
CA THR A 319 23.87 1.14 -6.15
C THR A 319 24.18 2.15 -5.05
N THR A 320 23.17 2.54 -4.28
CA THR A 320 23.32 3.44 -3.14
C THR A 320 22.77 2.80 -1.87
N ALA A 321 23.21 3.28 -0.71
CA ALA A 321 22.59 2.94 0.55
C ALA A 321 21.23 3.65 0.65
N GLY A 322 20.21 2.96 1.16
CA GLY A 322 18.86 3.48 1.33
C GLY A 322 18.55 3.72 2.80
N VAL A 323 17.70 4.71 3.09
CA VAL A 323 17.28 5.05 4.45
C VAL A 323 15.78 4.82 4.59
N GLN A 324 15.37 4.02 5.56
CA GLN A 324 13.98 3.85 5.97
C GLN A 324 13.78 4.44 7.36
N LEU A 325 12.67 5.16 7.57
CA LEU A 325 12.25 5.65 8.89
C LEU A 325 10.95 4.96 9.33
N ALA A 326 10.78 4.77 10.64
CA ALA A 326 9.52 4.31 11.23
C ALA A 326 8.46 5.44 11.28
N SER A 327 8.90 6.68 11.50
CA SER A 327 8.12 7.93 11.42
C SER A 327 8.92 8.99 10.69
N THR A 328 8.26 9.79 9.84
CA THR A 328 8.83 11.01 9.23
C THR A 328 8.26 12.29 9.84
N SER A 329 7.46 12.21 10.89
CA SER A 329 6.85 13.37 11.55
C SER A 329 7.90 14.26 12.18
N ALA A 330 7.84 15.56 11.91
CA ALA A 330 8.46 16.54 12.81
C ALA A 330 7.93 16.35 14.26
N ASN A 331 8.70 16.80 15.25
CA ASN A 331 8.37 16.67 16.67
C ASN A 331 8.13 15.21 17.15
N SER A 332 8.78 14.21 16.54
CA SER A 332 8.62 12.80 16.90
C SER A 332 9.95 12.07 17.13
N GLU A 333 9.88 10.96 17.87
CA GLU A 333 10.98 10.00 18.00
C GLU A 333 10.77 8.84 17.03
N THR A 334 11.83 8.38 16.37
CA THR A 334 11.77 7.33 15.35
C THR A 334 12.99 6.42 15.40
N THR A 335 12.81 5.19 14.91
CA THR A 335 13.91 4.34 14.47
C THR A 335 14.25 4.66 13.01
N VAL A 336 15.55 4.67 12.68
CA VAL A 336 16.09 4.86 11.33
C VAL A 336 16.90 3.62 10.97
N THR A 337 16.50 2.90 9.93
CA THR A 337 17.28 1.80 9.36
C THR A 337 17.94 2.26 8.07
N VAL A 338 19.26 2.28 8.04
CA VAL A 338 20.03 2.34 6.79
C VAL A 338 20.23 0.91 6.29
N TYR A 339 19.96 0.66 5.02
CA TYR A 339 20.12 -0.65 4.39
C TYR A 339 20.95 -0.53 3.10
N ASN A 340 21.50 -1.66 2.67
CA ASN A 340 22.41 -1.73 1.52
C ASN A 340 23.71 -0.92 1.76
N LEU A 341 24.21 -0.91 3.00
CA LEU A 341 25.48 -0.30 3.37
C LEU A 341 26.68 -1.17 2.97
N PRO A 342 27.83 -0.59 2.59
CA PRO A 342 29.09 -1.34 2.40
C PRO A 342 29.50 -2.13 3.65
N ASP A 343 30.39 -3.11 3.47
CA ASP A 343 31.06 -3.75 4.61
C ASP A 343 31.95 -2.75 5.34
N GLY A 344 32.07 -2.90 6.67
CA GLY A 344 32.80 -1.96 7.52
C GLY A 344 32.19 -0.56 7.64
N ALA A 345 31.01 -0.32 7.06
CA ALA A 345 30.37 1.00 7.12
C ALA A 345 29.81 1.30 8.52
N VAL A 346 30.04 2.53 9.00
CA VAL A 346 29.67 3.00 10.34
C VAL A 346 28.78 4.23 10.24
N VAL A 347 27.56 4.19 10.78
CA VAL A 347 26.63 5.34 10.80
C VAL A 347 27.03 6.33 11.89
N THR A 348 27.12 7.62 11.54
CA THR A 348 27.68 8.68 12.39
C THR A 348 26.70 9.83 12.68
N GLU A 349 25.95 10.33 11.69
CA GLU A 349 25.05 11.48 11.89
C GLU A 349 23.74 11.33 11.10
N ILE A 350 22.64 11.78 11.69
CA ILE A 350 21.30 11.81 11.07
C ILE A 350 20.74 13.24 11.17
N GLY A 351 20.17 13.75 10.08
CA GLY A 351 19.69 15.13 10.00
C GLY A 351 18.87 15.45 8.76
N ALA A 352 18.58 16.73 8.51
CA ALA A 352 18.03 17.21 7.25
C ALA A 352 18.47 18.65 6.96
N LYS A 353 18.49 19.05 5.68
CA LYS A 353 18.90 20.40 5.22
C LYS A 353 20.24 20.88 5.81
N GLY A 354 21.19 19.96 6.03
CA GLY A 354 22.50 20.21 6.66
C GLY A 354 22.51 20.31 8.19
N LYS A 355 21.35 20.40 8.87
CA LYS A 355 21.24 20.37 10.34
C LYS A 355 21.20 18.93 10.84
N VAL A 356 22.15 18.56 11.69
CA VAL A 356 22.19 17.26 12.39
C VAL A 356 21.20 17.29 13.56
N PHE A 357 20.42 16.22 13.71
CA PHE A 357 19.48 16.03 14.83
C PHE A 357 19.98 15.00 15.84
N HIS A 358 20.67 13.97 15.36
CA HIS A 358 21.19 12.87 16.17
C HIS A 358 22.60 12.51 15.70
N LYS A 359 23.51 12.33 16.66
CA LYS A 359 24.82 11.72 16.43
C LYS A 359 24.74 10.27 16.87
N ALA A 360 24.86 9.36 15.91
CA ALA A 360 24.93 7.93 16.21
C ALA A 360 26.31 7.65 16.81
N ASN A 361 26.35 6.86 17.88
CA ASN A 361 27.60 6.48 18.56
C ASN A 361 28.30 5.37 17.78
N GLU A 362 28.70 5.69 16.54
CA GLU A 362 29.43 4.81 15.61
C GLU A 362 28.76 3.43 15.45
N VAL A 363 27.52 3.44 14.92
CA VAL A 363 26.73 2.22 14.72
C VAL A 363 27.21 1.49 13.47
N GLU A 364 27.99 0.43 13.68
CA GLU A 364 28.46 -0.50 12.64
C GLU A 364 27.30 -1.18 11.88
N ALA A 365 27.45 -1.30 10.57
CA ALA A 365 26.57 -2.10 9.73
C ALA A 365 26.82 -3.61 9.94
N LYS A 366 25.74 -4.38 10.09
CA LYS A 366 25.76 -5.85 10.14
C LYS A 366 24.87 -6.37 9.01
N ASN A 367 25.41 -7.28 8.19
CA ASN A 367 24.75 -7.77 6.97
C ASN A 367 24.22 -6.63 6.08
N HIS A 368 25.04 -5.61 5.85
CA HIS A 368 24.72 -4.40 5.06
C HIS A 368 23.56 -3.54 5.62
N ILE A 369 23.23 -3.67 6.92
CA ILE A 369 22.15 -2.94 7.59
C ILE A 369 22.66 -2.33 8.90
N ALA A 370 22.31 -1.06 9.15
CA ALA A 370 22.50 -0.40 10.44
C ALA A 370 21.17 0.19 10.92
N THR A 371 20.85 0.04 12.21
CA THR A 371 19.61 0.57 12.81
C THR A 371 19.98 1.49 13.97
N VAL A 372 19.45 2.71 13.93
CA VAL A 372 19.61 3.73 14.99
C VAL A 372 18.23 4.01 15.58
N GLU A 373 18.08 3.73 16.87
CA GLU A 373 16.84 3.94 17.62
C GLU A 373 16.88 5.27 18.39
N GLY A 374 15.72 5.75 18.87
CA GLY A 374 15.65 6.98 19.66
C GLY A 374 16.02 8.26 18.89
N VAL A 375 15.92 8.27 17.56
CA VAL A 375 16.25 9.43 16.72
C VAL A 375 15.14 10.46 16.83
N LYS A 376 15.44 11.62 17.44
CA LYS A 376 14.48 12.70 17.66
C LYS A 376 14.47 13.68 16.50
N LEU A 377 13.38 13.69 15.73
CA LEU A 377 13.10 14.73 14.74
C LEU A 377 12.52 15.94 15.48
N PRO A 378 13.23 17.09 15.55
CA PRO A 378 12.80 18.22 16.36
C PRO A 378 11.52 18.89 15.81
N LYS A 379 10.89 19.75 16.62
CA LYS A 379 9.70 20.50 16.17
C LYS A 379 10.01 21.53 15.07
N ASP A 380 11.24 22.02 15.01
CA ASP A 380 11.76 22.89 13.94
C ASP A 380 12.49 22.10 12.83
N ALA A 381 12.19 20.80 12.68
CA ALA A 381 12.67 20.01 11.56
C ALA A 381 12.10 20.55 10.24
N PRO A 382 12.90 20.70 9.17
CA PRO A 382 12.47 21.35 7.95
C PRO A 382 11.58 20.41 7.12
N VAL A 383 10.26 20.59 7.26
CA VAL A 383 9.24 19.83 6.54
C VAL A 383 9.44 19.96 5.03
N GLY A 384 9.26 18.84 4.31
CA GLY A 384 9.49 18.74 2.86
C GLY A 384 10.93 18.39 2.45
N GLU A 385 11.91 18.50 3.35
CA GLU A 385 13.31 18.11 3.11
C GLU A 385 13.52 16.60 3.35
N PRO A 386 14.37 15.91 2.56
CA PRO A 386 14.76 14.54 2.83
C PRO A 386 15.61 14.42 4.10
N VAL A 387 15.41 13.35 4.86
CA VAL A 387 16.35 12.97 5.92
C VAL A 387 17.63 12.44 5.29
N PHE A 388 18.77 12.99 5.70
CA PHE A 388 20.09 12.46 5.38
C PHE A 388 20.62 11.58 6.51
N VAL A 389 21.39 10.57 6.15
CA VAL A 389 22.22 9.79 7.08
C VAL A 389 23.65 9.77 6.55
N ARG A 390 24.60 10.22 7.37
CA ARG A 390 26.03 10.13 7.13
C ARG A 390 26.56 8.82 7.70
N PHE A 391 27.44 8.19 6.93
CA PHE A 391 28.19 7.02 7.36
C PHE A 391 29.63 7.12 6.83
N VAL A 392 30.55 6.44 7.48
CA VAL A 392 31.96 6.35 7.09
C VAL A 392 32.25 4.93 6.62
N VAL A 393 33.01 4.79 5.53
CA VAL A 393 33.57 3.53 5.03
C VAL A 393 34.99 3.82 4.55
N ASP A 394 35.97 2.97 4.89
CA ASP A 394 37.40 3.15 4.58
C ASP A 394 38.00 4.52 4.95
N GLY A 395 37.38 5.23 5.91
CA GLY A 395 37.74 6.58 6.33
C GLY A 395 37.09 7.71 5.51
N GLU A 396 36.39 7.41 4.42
CA GLU A 396 35.61 8.38 3.64
C GLU A 396 34.18 8.52 4.15
N GLN A 397 33.70 9.75 4.31
CA GLN A 397 32.33 10.02 4.73
C GLN A 397 31.38 10.11 3.52
N GLN A 398 30.44 9.18 3.44
CA GLN A 398 29.37 9.16 2.45
C GLN A 398 28.05 9.69 3.05
N THR A 399 27.00 9.80 2.22
CA THR A 399 25.67 10.23 2.67
C THR A 399 24.58 9.52 1.88
N ALA A 400 23.65 8.89 2.59
CA ALA A 400 22.40 8.36 2.05
C ALA A 400 21.24 9.32 2.36
N THR A 401 20.19 9.26 1.55
CA THR A 401 18.94 10.00 1.76
C THR A 401 17.74 9.04 1.80
N GLY A 402 16.72 9.41 2.56
CA GLY A 402 15.43 8.72 2.57
C GLY A 402 14.26 9.71 2.46
N ALA A 403 13.08 9.22 2.81
CA ALA A 403 11.83 9.96 2.83
C ALA A 403 11.92 11.39 3.42
N LYS A 404 11.07 12.27 2.90
CA LYS A 404 10.90 13.65 3.35
C LYS A 404 10.29 13.72 4.76
N ILE A 405 10.74 14.71 5.53
CA ILE A 405 10.10 15.10 6.80
C ILE A 405 8.69 15.62 6.51
N THR A 406 7.72 15.21 7.32
CA THR A 406 6.31 15.60 7.22
C THR A 406 5.91 16.43 8.43
N ALA A 407 4.71 17.03 8.40
CA ALA A 407 4.27 17.91 9.48
C ALA A 407 4.17 17.18 10.83
N ASP A 408 4.10 17.94 11.92
CA ASP A 408 3.90 17.44 13.28
C ASP A 408 2.53 16.73 13.38
N ASN A 409 2.55 15.39 13.56
CA ASN A 409 1.34 14.58 13.68
C ASN A 409 0.74 14.57 15.10
N SER A 410 1.28 15.39 16.03
CA SER A 410 0.70 15.56 17.37
C SER A 410 -0.77 15.97 17.31
N PRO A 411 -1.63 15.58 18.28
CA PRO A 411 -2.99 16.07 18.35
C PRO A 411 -3.03 17.60 18.50
N VAL A 412 -3.88 18.25 17.70
CA VAL A 412 -4.14 19.70 17.77
C VAL A 412 -5.63 19.90 17.85
N ALA A 413 -6.12 20.62 18.87
CA ALA A 413 -7.55 20.89 19.11
C ALA A 413 -8.46 19.64 19.01
N ALA A 414 -7.94 18.45 19.33
CA ALA A 414 -8.68 17.20 19.20
C ALA A 414 -9.90 17.16 20.15
N ASP A 415 -9.78 17.76 21.33
CA ASP A 415 -10.86 17.88 22.31
C ASP A 415 -11.99 18.85 21.88
N SER A 416 -11.78 19.62 20.80
CA SER A 416 -12.85 20.36 20.13
C SER A 416 -13.76 19.44 19.30
N TYR A 417 -13.46 18.14 19.18
CA TYR A 417 -14.28 17.16 18.48
C TYR A 417 -14.73 16.02 19.41
N SER A 418 -16.05 15.85 19.53
CA SER A 418 -16.64 14.62 20.05
C SER A 418 -16.30 13.46 19.11
N SER A 419 -15.56 12.48 19.60
CA SER A 419 -15.17 11.29 18.84
C SER A 419 -15.83 10.02 19.36
N THR A 420 -16.10 9.07 18.47
CA THR A 420 -16.59 7.73 18.79
C THR A 420 -16.06 6.78 17.72
N SER A 421 -15.75 5.53 18.07
CA SER A 421 -15.31 4.54 17.09
C SER A 421 -15.99 3.19 17.28
N ALA A 422 -16.12 2.45 16.17
CA ALA A 422 -16.56 1.07 16.17
C ALA A 422 -15.55 0.19 15.44
N GLN A 423 -15.40 -1.04 15.92
CA GLN A 423 -14.58 -2.08 15.29
C GLN A 423 -15.40 -2.83 14.23
N LEU A 424 -14.79 -3.09 13.09
CA LEU A 424 -15.31 -3.98 12.04
C LEU A 424 -14.21 -4.95 11.58
N PRO A 425 -14.56 -6.11 10.99
CA PRO A 425 -13.58 -7.04 10.43
C PRO A 425 -12.67 -6.36 9.40
N THR A 426 -11.37 -6.72 9.42
CA THR A 426 -10.32 -6.16 8.55
C THR A 426 -10.69 -6.11 7.07
N GLY A 427 -10.16 -5.10 6.38
CA GLY A 427 -10.29 -4.92 4.93
C GLY A 427 -11.27 -3.83 4.49
N LEU A 428 -11.60 -2.84 5.33
CA LEU A 428 -12.50 -1.72 4.97
C LEU A 428 -11.94 -0.85 3.84
N TYR A 429 -12.73 -0.04 3.12
CA TYR A 429 -12.23 0.90 2.09
C TYR A 429 -12.85 2.31 2.18
N GLN A 430 -13.96 2.57 1.48
CA GLN A 430 -14.66 3.86 1.50
C GLN A 430 -15.95 3.80 2.33
N SER A 431 -16.37 4.98 2.77
CA SER A 431 -17.57 5.27 3.56
C SER A 431 -18.47 6.28 2.81
N ALA A 432 -19.78 6.17 2.96
CA ALA A 432 -20.73 7.20 2.53
C ALA A 432 -21.95 7.23 3.47
N VAL A 433 -22.53 8.41 3.72
CA VAL A 433 -23.55 8.60 4.77
C VAL A 433 -24.81 9.27 4.22
N ASN A 434 -25.97 8.70 4.56
CA ASN A 434 -27.26 9.36 4.41
C ASN A 434 -27.68 9.92 5.77
N ALA A 435 -27.50 11.24 5.95
CA ALA A 435 -27.84 11.92 7.20
C ALA A 435 -29.36 11.90 7.47
N SER A 436 -30.20 11.90 6.43
CA SER A 436 -31.67 11.96 6.56
C SER A 436 -32.28 10.68 7.13
N THR A 437 -31.59 9.54 7.03
CA THR A 437 -32.00 8.26 7.62
C THR A 437 -31.17 7.84 8.84
N ASN A 438 -30.13 8.61 9.20
CA ASN A 438 -29.08 8.24 10.17
C ASN A 438 -28.37 6.92 9.79
N GLU A 439 -27.96 6.78 8.52
CA GLU A 439 -27.36 5.54 8.00
C GLU A 439 -26.00 5.76 7.34
N LEU A 440 -25.01 5.01 7.80
CA LEU A 440 -23.63 5.02 7.30
C LEU A 440 -23.35 3.71 6.56
N PHE A 441 -22.88 3.79 5.33
CA PHE A 441 -22.53 2.63 4.51
C PHE A 441 -21.01 2.50 4.40
N VAL A 442 -20.48 1.29 4.60
CA VAL A 442 -19.03 1.01 4.62
C VAL A 442 -18.71 -0.23 3.79
N THR A 443 -17.69 -0.15 2.95
CA THR A 443 -17.25 -1.23 2.06
C THR A 443 -16.07 -2.03 2.65
N ARG A 444 -16.05 -3.35 2.44
CA ARG A 444 -14.97 -4.28 2.86
C ARG A 444 -14.58 -5.23 1.73
N ALA A 445 -13.29 -5.49 1.54
CA ALA A 445 -12.76 -6.56 0.67
C ALA A 445 -11.38 -7.07 1.12
N VAL A 446 -11.20 -8.39 1.25
CA VAL A 446 -9.98 -9.01 1.77
C VAL A 446 -9.25 -9.86 0.72
N GLY A 447 -7.91 -9.88 0.79
CA GLY A 447 -7.05 -10.74 -0.02
C GLY A 447 -6.77 -10.22 -1.43
N ARG A 448 -6.68 -11.16 -2.39
CA ARG A 448 -6.46 -10.92 -3.83
C ARG A 448 -7.47 -11.75 -4.65
N PRO A 449 -7.68 -11.44 -5.95
CA PRO A 449 -8.41 -12.32 -6.87
C PRO A 449 -7.89 -13.76 -6.83
N PRO A 450 -8.76 -14.79 -6.76
CA PRO A 450 -10.22 -14.70 -6.60
C PRO A 450 -10.63 -14.28 -5.18
N ILE A 451 -11.22 -13.08 -5.03
CA ILE A 451 -11.59 -12.53 -3.72
C ILE A 451 -12.70 -13.40 -3.11
N LYS A 452 -12.50 -13.90 -1.89
CA LYS A 452 -13.48 -14.73 -1.17
C LYS A 452 -14.33 -13.96 -0.17
N GLU A 453 -13.76 -12.89 0.37
CA GLU A 453 -14.37 -12.11 1.43
C GLU A 453 -14.58 -10.67 0.99
N SER A 454 -15.84 -10.25 0.97
CA SER A 454 -16.24 -8.87 0.80
C SER A 454 -17.59 -8.64 1.45
N THR A 455 -17.84 -7.42 1.91
CA THR A 455 -19.04 -7.07 2.67
C THR A 455 -19.40 -5.62 2.39
N LEU A 456 -20.66 -5.34 2.14
CA LEU A 456 -21.25 -4.01 2.25
C LEU A 456 -21.96 -3.93 3.60
N PHE A 457 -21.48 -3.08 4.50
CA PHE A 457 -22.11 -2.83 5.79
C PHE A 457 -23.04 -1.62 5.73
N LYS A 458 -24.07 -1.66 6.56
CA LYS A 458 -25.00 -0.56 6.88
C LYS A 458 -25.01 -0.39 8.39
N LEU A 459 -24.48 0.73 8.86
CA LEU A 459 -24.36 1.13 10.26
C LEU A 459 -25.40 2.20 10.59
N ASP A 460 -25.72 2.31 11.87
CA ASP A 460 -26.33 3.50 12.44
C ASP A 460 -25.30 4.63 12.48
N ALA A 461 -25.61 5.80 11.89
CA ALA A 461 -24.62 6.87 11.77
C ALA A 461 -24.33 7.59 13.11
N THR A 462 -25.16 7.43 14.14
CA THR A 462 -24.90 8.04 15.45
C THR A 462 -24.08 7.12 16.35
N THR A 463 -24.46 5.84 16.41
CA THR A 463 -23.85 4.84 17.32
C THR A 463 -22.78 3.97 16.68
N LEU A 464 -22.64 4.01 15.34
CA LEU A 464 -21.78 3.13 14.53
C LEU A 464 -22.10 1.62 14.65
N ALA A 465 -23.20 1.24 15.29
CA ALA A 465 -23.64 -0.14 15.39
C ALA A 465 -24.09 -0.68 14.02
N VAL A 466 -23.71 -1.92 13.68
CA VAL A 466 -24.10 -2.57 12.42
C VAL A 466 -25.61 -2.88 12.44
N LYS A 467 -26.40 -2.16 11.64
CA LYS A 467 -27.83 -2.41 11.41
C LYS A 467 -28.03 -3.58 10.45
N GLN A 468 -27.18 -3.70 9.43
CA GLN A 468 -27.25 -4.75 8.42
C GLN A 468 -25.91 -4.96 7.70
N GLN A 469 -25.74 -6.11 7.05
CA GLN A 469 -24.64 -6.38 6.14
C GLN A 469 -25.11 -7.22 4.94
N ALA A 470 -24.46 -7.08 3.79
CA ALA A 470 -24.66 -7.90 2.61
C ALA A 470 -23.33 -8.41 2.06
N THR A 471 -23.30 -9.70 1.69
CA THR A 471 -22.20 -10.30 0.93
C THR A 471 -22.44 -10.07 -0.56
N PRO A 472 -21.49 -9.50 -1.32
CA PRO A 472 -21.64 -9.33 -2.76
C PRO A 472 -21.80 -10.64 -3.51
N ALA A 473 -22.44 -10.59 -4.69
CA ALA A 473 -22.67 -11.75 -5.53
C ALA A 473 -21.37 -12.44 -5.96
N VAL A 474 -21.43 -13.76 -6.17
CA VAL A 474 -20.35 -14.53 -6.81
C VAL A 474 -20.14 -14.04 -8.25
N VAL A 475 -18.88 -14.03 -8.72
CA VAL A 475 -18.48 -13.64 -10.08
C VAL A 475 -19.02 -14.60 -11.14
N ASP A 476 -19.21 -15.86 -10.74
CA ASP A 476 -19.70 -16.94 -11.57
C ASP A 476 -20.51 -17.88 -10.65
N ALA A 477 -21.78 -18.10 -11.00
CA ALA A 477 -22.69 -18.90 -10.18
C ALA A 477 -22.39 -20.40 -10.27
N ASP A 478 -21.85 -20.85 -11.40
CA ASP A 478 -21.46 -22.24 -11.65
C ASP A 478 -20.04 -22.53 -11.11
N HIS A 479 -19.24 -21.47 -10.88
CA HIS A 479 -17.85 -21.54 -10.40
C HIS A 479 -17.57 -20.59 -9.20
N PRO A 480 -18.08 -20.87 -7.99
CA PRO A 480 -17.81 -20.07 -6.79
C PRO A 480 -16.31 -19.99 -6.40
N ASP A 481 -15.48 -20.88 -6.94
CA ASP A 481 -14.01 -20.81 -6.89
C ASP A 481 -13.43 -19.55 -7.57
N LYS A 482 -14.19 -18.87 -8.44
CA LYS A 482 -13.82 -17.55 -9.01
C LYS A 482 -14.05 -16.37 -8.07
N GLY A 483 -14.76 -16.56 -6.95
CA GLY A 483 -14.92 -15.56 -5.88
C GLY A 483 -16.12 -14.63 -6.05
N VAL A 484 -16.09 -13.47 -5.38
CA VAL A 484 -17.19 -12.47 -5.34
C VAL A 484 -16.85 -11.14 -6.02
N HIS A 485 -17.88 -10.43 -6.47
CA HIS A 485 -17.83 -9.03 -6.93
C HIS A 485 -17.51 -8.09 -5.75
N ALA A 486 -16.27 -8.14 -5.30
CA ALA A 486 -15.83 -7.43 -4.10
C ALA A 486 -15.99 -5.91 -4.23
N VAL A 487 -16.37 -5.26 -3.13
CA VAL A 487 -16.73 -3.84 -3.07
C VAL A 487 -15.62 -2.99 -2.45
N TYR A 488 -15.38 -1.81 -3.04
CA TYR A 488 -14.21 -0.97 -2.73
C TYR A 488 -14.55 0.52 -2.56
N GLY A 489 -15.07 1.15 -3.60
CA GLY A 489 -15.59 2.52 -3.54
C GLY A 489 -17.09 2.54 -3.34
N ILE A 490 -17.63 3.69 -2.92
CA ILE A 490 -19.05 3.84 -2.61
C ILE A 490 -19.56 5.27 -2.87
N GLY A 491 -20.75 5.38 -3.45
CA GLY A 491 -21.52 6.61 -3.61
C GLY A 491 -23.01 6.34 -3.38
N LEU A 492 -23.78 7.37 -3.03
CA LEU A 492 -25.20 7.24 -2.70
C LEU A 492 -26.08 8.00 -3.71
N ASP A 493 -27.25 7.43 -4.00
CA ASP A 493 -28.37 8.13 -4.61
C ASP A 493 -29.49 8.17 -3.58
N ASN A 494 -29.53 9.23 -2.77
CA ASN A 494 -30.49 9.33 -1.68
C ASN A 494 -31.91 9.58 -2.20
N GLN A 495 -32.08 10.34 -3.29
CA GLN A 495 -33.38 10.48 -3.99
C GLN A 495 -34.01 9.15 -4.42
N ARG A 496 -33.22 8.16 -4.88
CA ARG A 496 -33.74 6.83 -5.28
C ARG A 496 -33.52 5.75 -4.23
N GLY A 497 -32.92 6.10 -3.08
CA GLY A 497 -32.59 5.17 -2.00
C GLY A 497 -31.62 4.07 -2.40
N LEU A 498 -30.59 4.38 -3.20
CA LEU A 498 -29.61 3.41 -3.72
C LEU A 498 -28.20 3.66 -3.15
N VAL A 499 -27.43 2.58 -3.13
CA VAL A 499 -25.99 2.54 -2.85
C VAL A 499 -25.29 2.02 -4.11
N TRP A 500 -24.43 2.84 -4.72
CA TRP A 500 -23.54 2.42 -5.80
C TRP A 500 -22.18 2.06 -5.22
N VAL A 501 -21.57 0.96 -5.67
CA VAL A 501 -20.24 0.53 -5.22
C VAL A 501 -19.35 0.08 -6.37
N SER A 502 -18.05 0.36 -6.27
CA SER A 502 -17.08 -0.05 -7.30
C SER A 502 -16.52 -1.44 -7.03
N ASN A 503 -16.37 -2.22 -8.10
CA ASN A 503 -15.75 -3.54 -8.10
C ASN A 503 -14.36 -3.47 -8.75
N THR A 504 -13.42 -2.77 -8.10
CA THR A 504 -12.06 -2.48 -8.60
C THR A 504 -11.34 -3.70 -9.19
N ARG A 505 -11.58 -4.91 -8.65
CA ARG A 505 -10.90 -6.15 -9.10
C ARG A 505 -11.52 -6.84 -10.31
N SER A 506 -12.78 -6.57 -10.64
CA SER A 506 -13.45 -7.06 -11.86
C SER A 506 -13.75 -5.94 -12.86
N GLY A 507 -13.30 -4.71 -12.58
CA GLY A 507 -13.47 -3.54 -13.45
C GLY A 507 -14.95 -3.20 -13.69
N SER A 508 -15.75 -3.15 -12.62
CA SER A 508 -17.21 -3.02 -12.71
C SER A 508 -17.79 -2.19 -11.58
N VAL A 509 -19.12 -2.06 -11.54
CA VAL A 509 -19.88 -1.51 -10.41
C VAL A 509 -21.10 -2.38 -10.07
N ALA A 510 -21.63 -2.20 -8.87
CA ALA A 510 -22.88 -2.80 -8.43
C ALA A 510 -23.76 -1.78 -7.72
N VAL A 511 -25.06 -2.05 -7.69
CA VAL A 511 -26.09 -1.18 -7.10
C VAL A 511 -26.94 -2.00 -6.14
N TYR A 512 -27.10 -1.48 -4.93
CA TYR A 512 -27.91 -2.07 -3.84
C TYR A 512 -28.94 -1.04 -3.36
N LYS A 513 -30.00 -1.48 -2.68
CA LYS A 513 -30.89 -0.52 -1.97
C LYS A 513 -30.27 -0.08 -0.65
N GLN A 514 -30.44 1.19 -0.29
CA GLN A 514 -30.13 1.69 1.05
C GLN A 514 -31.02 1.03 2.12
N SER A 515 -32.27 0.71 1.80
CA SER A 515 -33.26 0.20 2.76
C SER A 515 -32.86 -1.14 3.38
N ASP A 516 -32.52 -2.12 2.54
CA ASP A 516 -32.43 -3.54 2.86
C ASP A 516 -31.15 -4.23 2.34
N LEU A 517 -30.19 -3.46 1.79
CA LEU A 517 -28.97 -3.95 1.12
C LEU A 517 -29.20 -5.05 0.07
N SER A 518 -30.39 -5.18 -0.50
CA SER A 518 -30.62 -6.11 -1.60
C SER A 518 -29.98 -5.59 -2.90
N LEU A 519 -29.35 -6.50 -3.65
CA LEU A 519 -28.74 -6.21 -4.94
C LEU A 519 -29.83 -5.83 -5.94
N VAL A 520 -29.74 -4.62 -6.49
CA VAL A 520 -30.59 -4.11 -7.57
C VAL A 520 -29.98 -4.47 -8.93
N LYS A 521 -28.65 -4.33 -9.07
CA LYS A 521 -27.94 -4.64 -10.32
C LYS A 521 -26.46 -4.91 -10.08
N GLN A 522 -25.96 -6.02 -10.59
CA GLN A 522 -24.53 -6.21 -10.86
C GLN A 522 -24.28 -5.86 -12.33
N PHE A 523 -23.29 -5.02 -12.63
CA PHE A 523 -22.88 -4.76 -14.01
C PHE A 523 -21.84 -5.81 -14.48
N PRO A 524 -21.68 -6.02 -15.80
CA PRO A 524 -20.67 -6.93 -16.34
C PRO A 524 -19.24 -6.55 -15.92
N ALA A 525 -18.33 -7.53 -15.88
CA ALA A 525 -16.91 -7.27 -15.68
C ALA A 525 -16.32 -6.45 -16.85
N GLY A 526 -15.31 -5.62 -16.56
CA GLY A 526 -14.56 -4.86 -17.56
C GLY A 526 -15.21 -3.58 -18.10
N ILE A 527 -16.36 -3.14 -17.58
CA ILE A 527 -17.00 -1.88 -18.03
C ILE A 527 -16.25 -0.61 -17.61
N VAL A 528 -15.45 -0.67 -16.54
CA VAL A 528 -14.61 0.44 -16.05
C VAL A 528 -13.31 -0.14 -15.51
N GLU A 529 -12.19 0.04 -16.22
CA GLU A 529 -10.91 -0.52 -15.81
C GLU A 529 -10.51 0.00 -14.41
N HIS A 530 -10.15 -0.91 -13.50
CA HIS A 530 -9.74 -0.60 -12.12
C HIS A 530 -10.67 0.38 -11.36
N ALA A 531 -11.99 0.31 -11.61
CA ALA A 531 -13.02 1.16 -11.00
C ALA A 531 -12.73 1.53 -9.53
N ARG A 532 -12.44 2.82 -9.25
CA ARG A 532 -11.96 3.30 -7.95
C ARG A 532 -13.07 4.02 -7.18
N ASP A 533 -13.27 5.31 -7.42
CA ASP A 533 -14.23 6.14 -6.69
C ASP A 533 -15.60 6.14 -7.36
N ILE A 534 -16.65 6.51 -6.63
CA ILE A 534 -17.98 6.76 -7.21
C ILE A 534 -18.61 8.01 -6.62
N ALA A 535 -18.86 9.01 -7.47
CA ALA A 535 -19.81 10.09 -7.20
C ALA A 535 -21.12 9.82 -7.96
N VAL A 536 -22.27 10.23 -7.43
CA VAL A 536 -23.58 10.02 -8.11
C VAL A 536 -24.32 11.35 -8.16
N ASP A 537 -24.73 11.76 -9.36
CA ASP A 537 -25.59 12.92 -9.57
C ASP A 537 -27.04 12.52 -9.27
N GLU A 538 -27.54 12.90 -8.11
CA GLU A 538 -28.88 12.48 -7.68
C GLU A 538 -29.99 13.06 -8.57
N SER A 539 -29.76 14.21 -9.20
CA SER A 539 -30.75 14.81 -10.11
C SER A 539 -31.02 13.93 -11.35
N THR A 540 -30.00 13.22 -11.84
CA THR A 540 -30.12 12.35 -13.03
C THR A 540 -30.10 10.85 -12.73
N GLY A 541 -29.64 10.44 -11.54
CA GLY A 541 -29.45 9.02 -11.18
C GLY A 541 -28.26 8.36 -11.87
N LYS A 542 -27.27 9.16 -12.27
CA LYS A 542 -26.05 8.74 -12.96
C LYS A 542 -24.86 8.66 -12.00
N ALA A 543 -24.17 7.53 -12.02
CA ALA A 543 -22.91 7.36 -11.31
C ALA A 543 -21.73 7.76 -12.22
N TYR A 544 -20.69 8.36 -11.63
CA TYR A 544 -19.43 8.70 -12.27
C TYR A 544 -18.32 7.95 -11.55
N VAL A 545 -17.52 7.21 -12.31
CA VAL A 545 -16.59 6.21 -11.78
C VAL A 545 -15.19 6.50 -12.28
N SER A 546 -14.22 6.64 -11.36
CA SER A 546 -12.82 6.91 -11.72
C SER A 546 -12.02 5.63 -11.99
N SER A 547 -10.92 5.79 -12.74
CA SER A 547 -10.05 4.72 -13.24
C SER A 547 -8.58 5.12 -13.07
N PRO A 548 -7.87 4.63 -12.03
CA PRO A 548 -6.47 4.95 -11.78
C PRO A 548 -5.47 4.26 -12.73
N THR A 549 -5.95 3.37 -13.61
CA THR A 549 -5.13 2.74 -14.66
C THR A 549 -5.54 3.15 -16.07
N GLY A 550 -6.77 3.61 -16.27
CA GLY A 550 -7.22 4.22 -17.51
C GLY A 550 -6.54 5.58 -17.76
N ASN A 551 -6.24 5.88 -19.02
CA ASN A 551 -5.58 7.12 -19.40
C ASN A 551 -6.58 8.27 -19.54
N GLY A 552 -6.71 9.12 -18.51
CA GLY A 552 -7.42 10.39 -18.58
C GLY A 552 -8.93 10.27 -18.75
N VAL A 553 -9.58 9.30 -18.09
CA VAL A 553 -11.01 8.99 -18.27
C VAL A 553 -11.79 8.87 -16.96
N ILE A 554 -13.08 9.26 -17.02
CA ILE A 554 -14.13 8.93 -16.05
C ILE A 554 -15.23 8.17 -16.82
N ALA A 555 -15.83 7.15 -16.22
CA ALA A 555 -16.99 6.47 -16.78
C ALA A 555 -18.30 6.98 -16.14
N GLU A 556 -19.18 7.55 -16.94
CA GLU A 556 -20.58 7.77 -16.58
C GLU A 556 -21.35 6.45 -16.77
N VAL A 557 -22.05 5.99 -15.73
CA VAL A 557 -22.81 4.74 -15.69
C VAL A 557 -24.25 5.02 -15.28
N SER A 558 -25.21 4.52 -16.06
CA SER A 558 -26.65 4.68 -15.84
C SER A 558 -27.29 3.34 -15.46
N LEU A 559 -28.35 3.37 -14.64
CA LEU A 559 -28.95 2.15 -14.07
C LEU A 559 -29.58 1.21 -15.12
N ASP A 560 -29.98 1.74 -16.28
CA ASP A 560 -30.42 0.97 -17.45
C ASP A 560 -29.34 0.01 -17.98
N GLY A 561 -28.06 0.37 -17.83
CA GLY A 561 -26.90 -0.36 -18.36
C GLY A 561 -26.02 0.49 -19.29
N SER A 562 -26.43 1.72 -19.60
CA SER A 562 -25.66 2.61 -20.47
C SER A 562 -24.37 3.07 -19.79
N VAL A 563 -23.24 2.97 -20.49
CA VAL A 563 -21.92 3.43 -20.04
C VAL A 563 -21.37 4.41 -21.08
N ARG A 564 -20.88 5.56 -20.64
CA ARG A 564 -20.30 6.63 -21.47
C ARG A 564 -18.97 7.09 -20.89
N THR A 565 -17.92 7.07 -21.68
CA THR A 565 -16.61 7.64 -21.29
C THR A 565 -16.66 9.17 -21.39
N ILE A 566 -16.28 9.85 -20.31
CA ILE A 566 -15.88 11.26 -20.30
C ILE A 566 -14.35 11.27 -20.38
N ALA A 567 -13.81 11.79 -21.49
CA ALA A 567 -12.38 11.99 -21.66
C ALA A 567 -11.97 13.33 -21.06
N ILE A 568 -10.95 13.33 -20.21
CA ILE A 568 -10.35 14.54 -19.63
C ILE A 568 -9.29 15.13 -20.57
N GLY A 569 -8.56 14.26 -21.26
CA GLY A 569 -7.53 14.62 -22.23
C GLY A 569 -6.33 13.69 -22.15
N ASP A 570 -5.58 13.59 -23.25
CA ASP A 570 -4.34 12.81 -23.30
C ASP A 570 -3.32 13.34 -22.30
N GLY A 571 -2.51 12.42 -21.76
CA GLY A 571 -1.50 12.76 -20.76
C GLY A 571 -2.07 13.29 -19.44
N PHE A 572 -3.35 13.04 -19.12
CA PHE A 572 -3.85 13.27 -17.75
C PHE A 572 -3.50 12.10 -16.82
N GLY A 573 -3.43 10.86 -17.32
CA GLY A 573 -3.15 9.67 -16.51
C GLY A 573 -4.36 9.20 -15.68
N GLY A 574 -4.11 8.35 -14.67
CA GLY A 574 -5.15 7.67 -13.91
C GLY A 574 -5.99 8.59 -13.02
N THR A 575 -7.32 8.58 -13.18
CA THR A 575 -8.23 9.41 -12.37
C THR A 575 -8.46 8.81 -10.97
N MET A 576 -8.41 9.67 -9.94
CA MET A 576 -8.42 9.25 -8.53
C MET A 576 -9.72 9.61 -7.80
N ALA A 577 -9.69 10.59 -6.89
CA ALA A 577 -10.88 10.95 -6.12
C ALA A 577 -11.91 11.72 -6.96
N LEU A 578 -13.17 11.65 -6.55
CA LEU A 578 -14.27 12.39 -7.17
C LEU A 578 -15.01 13.23 -6.12
N ALA A 579 -14.95 14.57 -6.26
CA ALA A 579 -15.80 15.48 -5.50
C ALA A 579 -16.91 16.02 -6.41
N LEU A 580 -18.17 15.87 -6.01
CA LEU A 580 -19.33 16.31 -6.80
C LEU A 580 -20.16 17.30 -5.99
N ASP A 581 -20.26 18.53 -6.48
CA ASP A 581 -21.28 19.47 -6.04
C ASP A 581 -22.60 19.17 -6.77
N GLN A 582 -23.60 18.67 -6.02
CA GLN A 582 -24.94 18.38 -6.53
C GLN A 582 -25.68 19.62 -7.05
N SER A 583 -25.34 20.82 -6.56
CA SER A 583 -26.08 22.05 -6.85
C SER A 583 -25.70 22.67 -8.19
N SER A 584 -24.41 22.85 -8.47
CA SER A 584 -23.92 23.24 -9.81
C SER A 584 -23.80 22.07 -10.79
N ARG A 585 -23.86 20.83 -10.29
CA ARG A 585 -23.52 19.59 -11.02
C ARG A 585 -22.08 19.62 -11.57
N THR A 586 -21.16 20.21 -10.79
CA THR A 586 -19.71 20.23 -11.07
C THR A 586 -19.03 19.03 -10.41
N LEU A 587 -18.36 18.21 -11.21
CA LEU A 587 -17.51 17.11 -10.77
C LEU A 587 -16.03 17.52 -10.85
N VAL A 588 -15.25 17.24 -9.81
CA VAL A 588 -13.81 17.53 -9.75
C VAL A 588 -13.02 16.25 -9.51
N THR A 589 -11.90 16.07 -10.21
CA THR A 589 -10.98 14.94 -10.02
C THR A 589 -9.51 15.35 -10.08
N VAL A 590 -8.62 14.42 -9.73
CA VAL A 590 -7.15 14.57 -9.71
C VAL A 590 -6.48 13.33 -10.30
N SER A 591 -5.24 13.49 -10.78
CA SER A 591 -4.45 12.39 -11.37
C SER A 591 -3.51 11.70 -10.38
N LEU A 592 -3.48 10.38 -10.40
CA LEU A 592 -2.50 9.57 -9.66
C LEU A 592 -1.07 9.74 -10.17
N ASN A 593 -0.90 10.08 -11.44
CA ASN A 593 0.36 9.93 -12.18
C ASN A 593 0.89 11.22 -12.79
N GLN A 594 0.18 12.33 -12.61
CA GLN A 594 0.51 13.65 -13.15
C GLN A 594 0.16 14.71 -12.09
N PRO A 595 0.89 15.83 -12.00
CA PRO A 595 0.51 16.95 -11.15
C PRO A 595 -0.66 17.70 -11.82
N ALA A 596 -1.87 17.14 -11.76
CA ALA A 596 -3.03 17.66 -12.48
C ALA A 596 -4.37 17.42 -11.77
N ALA A 597 -5.28 18.37 -11.96
CA ALA A 597 -6.69 18.30 -11.56
C ALA A 597 -7.59 18.57 -12.78
N ALA A 598 -8.88 18.27 -12.68
CA ALA A 598 -9.86 18.65 -13.70
C ALA A 598 -11.23 18.95 -13.09
N LEU A 599 -11.92 19.96 -13.63
CA LEU A 599 -13.35 20.19 -13.43
C LEU A 599 -14.12 19.68 -14.65
N ILE A 600 -15.30 19.12 -14.40
CA ILE A 600 -16.24 18.66 -15.41
C ILE A 600 -17.62 19.20 -15.04
N ASP A 601 -18.20 20.03 -15.91
CA ASP A 601 -19.60 20.45 -15.84
C ASP A 601 -20.47 19.31 -16.41
N LEU A 602 -21.29 18.68 -15.56
CA LEU A 602 -22.14 17.54 -15.93
C LEU A 602 -23.46 17.96 -16.61
N ALA A 603 -23.71 19.26 -16.80
CA ALA A 603 -24.83 19.80 -17.57
C ALA A 603 -24.44 20.07 -19.03
N SER A 604 -23.31 20.75 -19.27
CA SER A 604 -22.80 21.01 -20.63
C SER A 604 -21.91 19.89 -21.18
N GLY A 605 -21.23 19.14 -20.31
CA GLY A 605 -20.17 18.22 -20.67
C GLY A 605 -18.79 18.89 -20.86
N ASN A 606 -18.66 20.17 -20.54
CA ASN A 606 -17.39 20.89 -20.61
C ASN A 606 -16.38 20.34 -19.59
N VAL A 607 -15.13 20.16 -20.03
CA VAL A 607 -14.00 19.74 -19.20
C VAL A 607 -12.95 20.85 -19.17
N THR A 608 -12.42 21.15 -17.99
CA THR A 608 -11.27 22.04 -17.78
C THR A 608 -10.18 21.27 -17.06
N ARG A 609 -9.09 20.91 -17.77
CA ARG A 609 -7.84 20.44 -17.16
C ARG A 609 -7.14 21.61 -16.46
N ILE A 610 -6.54 21.34 -15.31
CA ILE A 610 -5.65 22.22 -14.56
C ILE A 610 -4.34 21.48 -14.35
N ASP A 611 -3.25 22.08 -14.81
CA ASP A 611 -1.89 21.63 -14.48
C ASP A 611 -1.44 22.28 -13.17
N LEU A 612 -0.76 21.51 -12.33
CA LEU A 612 -0.30 21.87 -10.99
C LEU A 612 1.23 21.78 -10.92
N PRO A 613 1.89 22.39 -9.91
CA PRO A 613 3.35 22.37 -9.84
C PRO A 613 3.89 20.98 -9.46
N GLU A 614 4.70 20.40 -10.34
CA GLU A 614 5.33 19.07 -10.18
C GLU A 614 6.13 18.94 -8.87
N GLY A 615 6.82 20.02 -8.45
CA GLY A 615 7.56 20.05 -7.19
C GLY A 615 6.69 20.03 -5.91
N GLN A 616 5.38 20.30 -6.04
CA GLN A 616 4.42 20.38 -4.91
C GLN A 616 3.39 19.24 -4.93
N VAL A 617 3.08 18.64 -6.07
CA VAL A 617 2.00 17.65 -6.22
C VAL A 617 2.57 16.31 -6.70
N ASP A 618 2.93 15.43 -5.77
CA ASP A 618 3.28 14.03 -6.08
C ASP A 618 2.15 13.07 -5.68
N ARG A 619 1.63 12.35 -6.68
CA ARG A 619 0.54 11.36 -6.56
C ARG A 619 -0.72 11.90 -5.89
N ALA A 620 -1.31 12.92 -6.51
CA ALA A 620 -2.61 13.45 -6.11
C ALA A 620 -3.66 12.34 -6.02
N SER A 621 -4.32 12.24 -4.86
CA SER A 621 -5.08 11.07 -4.47
C SER A 621 -6.44 11.41 -3.87
N GLY A 622 -6.53 12.53 -3.17
CA GLY A 622 -7.76 13.10 -2.63
C GLY A 622 -8.07 14.44 -3.29
N VAL A 623 -9.36 14.77 -3.39
CA VAL A 623 -9.81 16.08 -3.86
C VAL A 623 -11.01 16.53 -3.06
N ALA A 624 -11.01 17.78 -2.63
CA ALA A 624 -12.19 18.47 -2.09
C ALA A 624 -12.42 19.77 -2.87
N TRP A 625 -13.67 20.22 -2.92
CA TRP A 625 -14.11 21.33 -3.77
C TRP A 625 -14.96 22.31 -2.97
N ASP A 626 -14.41 23.49 -2.71
CA ASP A 626 -15.17 24.63 -2.18
C ASP A 626 -15.66 25.50 -3.34
N ALA A 627 -16.91 25.25 -3.76
CA ALA A 627 -17.58 26.01 -4.81
C ALA A 627 -17.85 27.48 -4.44
N LYS A 628 -17.92 27.83 -3.15
CA LYS A 628 -18.19 29.20 -2.66
C LYS A 628 -17.00 30.14 -2.94
N ARG A 629 -15.77 29.64 -2.84
CA ARG A 629 -14.53 30.41 -3.13
C ARG A 629 -13.86 30.02 -4.46
N GLY A 630 -14.21 28.87 -5.01
CA GLY A 630 -13.58 28.28 -6.20
C GLY A 630 -12.25 27.57 -5.89
N ASN A 631 -12.10 27.01 -4.68
CA ASN A 631 -10.87 26.34 -4.23
C ASN A 631 -10.95 24.82 -4.44
N ILE A 632 -9.99 24.26 -5.16
CA ILE A 632 -9.73 22.81 -5.22
C ILE A 632 -8.61 22.50 -4.23
N PHE A 633 -8.88 21.61 -3.27
CA PHE A 633 -7.90 21.12 -2.30
C PHE A 633 -7.40 19.74 -2.75
N VAL A 634 -6.13 19.64 -3.13
CA VAL A 634 -5.51 18.45 -3.72
C VAL A 634 -4.62 17.76 -2.69
N ALA A 635 -5.11 16.66 -2.10
CA ALA A 635 -4.35 15.86 -1.14
C ALA A 635 -3.46 14.83 -1.85
N SER A 636 -2.17 14.89 -1.57
CA SER A 636 -1.13 14.25 -2.39
C SER A 636 -0.28 13.24 -1.59
N GLN A 637 -0.30 11.97 -2.00
CA GLN A 637 0.25 10.87 -1.18
C GLN A 637 1.77 10.86 -1.13
N GLY A 638 2.45 11.36 -2.17
CA GLY A 638 3.91 11.37 -2.23
C GLY A 638 4.51 12.60 -1.55
N SER A 639 3.96 13.78 -1.84
CA SER A 639 4.41 15.06 -1.26
C SER A 639 3.91 15.28 0.18
N SER A 640 2.92 14.52 0.66
CA SER A 640 2.38 14.59 2.04
C SER A 640 1.88 15.98 2.43
N ASN A 641 1.15 16.60 1.51
CA ASN A 641 0.63 17.96 1.62
C ASN A 641 -0.77 18.06 0.98
N VAL A 642 -1.38 19.22 1.16
CA VAL A 642 -2.54 19.70 0.41
C VAL A 642 -2.11 20.91 -0.40
N VAL A 643 -2.30 20.85 -1.72
CA VAL A 643 -2.13 22.01 -2.60
C VAL A 643 -3.50 22.59 -2.90
N VAL A 644 -3.69 23.88 -2.64
CA VAL A 644 -4.96 24.59 -2.87
C VAL A 644 -4.84 25.41 -4.15
N TYR A 645 -5.61 25.05 -5.16
CA TYR A 645 -5.69 25.79 -6.44
C TYR A 645 -7.01 26.55 -6.52
N ASN A 646 -6.96 27.87 -6.74
CA ASN A 646 -8.16 28.67 -6.97
C ASN A 646 -8.43 28.81 -8.48
N VAL A 647 -9.64 28.45 -8.92
CA VAL A 647 -10.00 28.41 -10.34
C VAL A 647 -10.32 29.79 -10.95
N ASN A 648 -10.64 30.77 -10.12
CA ASN A 648 -10.92 32.15 -10.54
C ASN A 648 -9.60 32.91 -10.76
N ASP A 649 -8.69 32.80 -9.79
CA ASP A 649 -7.33 33.36 -9.84
C ASP A 649 -6.37 32.55 -10.74
N LYS A 650 -6.73 31.31 -11.08
CA LYS A 650 -5.99 30.35 -11.92
C LYS A 650 -4.57 30.04 -11.42
N LYS A 651 -4.41 29.95 -10.09
CA LYS A 651 -3.11 29.75 -9.43
C LYS A 651 -3.25 28.88 -8.19
N VAL A 652 -2.13 28.29 -7.75
CA VAL A 652 -1.99 27.79 -6.38
C VAL A 652 -2.03 28.98 -5.42
N VAL A 653 -2.94 28.92 -4.44
CA VAL A 653 -3.11 29.96 -3.40
C VAL A 653 -2.52 29.54 -2.05
N ALA A 654 -2.37 28.24 -1.80
CA ALA A 654 -1.66 27.71 -0.64
C ALA A 654 -1.04 26.32 -0.92
N GLU A 655 0.05 26.03 -0.23
CA GLU A 655 0.57 24.68 -0.01
C GLU A 655 0.61 24.45 1.50
N VAL A 656 -0.11 23.45 1.98
CA VAL A 656 -0.24 23.13 3.41
C VAL A 656 0.34 21.75 3.67
N PRO A 657 1.52 21.64 4.29
CA PRO A 657 2.06 20.35 4.71
C PRO A 657 1.15 19.68 5.74
N THR A 658 0.89 18.39 5.58
CA THR A 658 0.06 17.61 6.52
C THR A 658 0.84 16.38 7.02
N GLY A 659 0.14 15.45 7.68
CA GLY A 659 0.72 14.18 8.07
C GLY A 659 1.11 13.31 6.87
N ALA A 660 2.02 12.35 7.11
CA ALA A 660 2.57 11.52 6.05
C ALA A 660 1.49 10.75 5.25
N GLY A 661 1.57 10.84 3.93
CA GLY A 661 0.70 10.11 2.99
C GLY A 661 -0.74 10.64 2.90
N ALA A 662 -0.92 11.95 2.71
CA ALA A 662 -2.23 12.58 2.47
C ALA A 662 -2.98 11.88 1.31
N LEU A 663 -4.13 11.25 1.60
CA LEU A 663 -4.73 10.24 0.72
C LEU A 663 -6.13 10.60 0.21
N ASN A 664 -6.98 11.19 1.06
CA ASN A 664 -8.34 11.59 0.72
C ASN A 664 -8.67 12.88 1.46
N ALA A 665 -9.52 13.72 0.84
CA ALA A 665 -9.97 14.99 1.38
C ALA A 665 -11.48 15.12 1.17
N VAL A 666 -12.17 15.82 2.05
CA VAL A 666 -13.57 16.22 1.88
C VAL A 666 -13.79 17.62 2.46
N TYR A 667 -14.64 18.42 1.80
CA TYR A 667 -15.03 19.76 2.26
C TYR A 667 -16.39 19.67 2.97
N ASP A 668 -16.46 20.29 4.14
CA ASP A 668 -17.65 20.48 4.93
C ASP A 668 -18.14 21.94 4.80
N PRO A 669 -19.21 22.19 4.03
CA PRO A 669 -19.78 23.53 3.88
C PRO A 669 -20.61 23.97 5.10
N VAL A 670 -20.83 23.12 6.11
CA VAL A 670 -21.56 23.48 7.33
C VAL A 670 -20.64 24.21 8.31
N ASN A 671 -19.45 23.67 8.56
CA ASN A 671 -18.45 24.26 9.45
C ASN A 671 -17.32 25.01 8.72
N ASP A 672 -17.36 25.04 7.38
CA ASP A 672 -16.35 25.67 6.51
C ASP A 672 -14.94 25.06 6.71
N ARG A 673 -14.87 23.72 6.69
CA ARG A 673 -13.65 22.93 7.02
C ARG A 673 -13.30 21.93 5.94
N VAL A 674 -12.01 21.63 5.77
CA VAL A 674 -11.53 20.53 4.91
C VAL A 674 -10.84 19.46 5.75
N TYR A 675 -11.35 18.24 5.71
CA TYR A 675 -10.83 17.10 6.47
C TYR A 675 -9.98 16.20 5.56
N VAL A 676 -8.76 15.88 5.97
CA VAL A 676 -7.74 15.24 5.13
C VAL A 676 -7.13 14.04 5.83
N THR A 677 -7.25 12.84 5.24
CA THR A 677 -6.71 11.60 5.81
C THR A 677 -5.22 11.44 5.53
N ASN A 678 -4.41 11.39 6.58
CA ASN A 678 -2.97 11.13 6.48
C ASN A 678 -2.70 9.64 6.69
N ARG A 679 -2.51 8.90 5.60
CA ARG A 679 -2.50 7.43 5.62
C ARG A 679 -1.39 6.85 6.48
N VAL A 680 -0.19 7.40 6.39
CA VAL A 680 0.99 6.90 7.11
C VAL A 680 1.09 7.59 8.47
N GLY A 681 0.80 8.89 8.55
CA GLY A 681 0.78 9.64 9.82
C GLY A 681 -0.31 9.18 10.81
N GLY A 682 -1.39 8.58 10.32
CA GLY A 682 -2.45 8.00 11.15
C GLY A 682 -3.40 9.04 11.78
N THR A 683 -3.60 10.17 11.11
CA THR A 683 -4.45 11.27 11.58
C THR A 683 -5.43 11.76 10.50
N VAL A 684 -6.39 12.58 10.92
CA VAL A 684 -7.15 13.47 10.04
C VAL A 684 -6.75 14.91 10.36
N THR A 685 -6.05 15.58 9.43
CA THR A 685 -5.82 17.02 9.53
C THR A 685 -7.10 17.76 9.13
N VAL A 686 -7.46 18.82 9.87
CA VAL A 686 -8.63 19.67 9.60
C VAL A 686 -8.18 21.09 9.31
N LEU A 687 -8.38 21.53 8.08
CA LEU A 687 -8.07 22.88 7.64
C LEU A 687 -9.29 23.80 7.77
N ASP A 688 -9.07 25.07 8.12
CA ASP A 688 -10.01 26.14 7.80
C ASP A 688 -10.05 26.33 6.27
N ALA A 689 -11.24 26.40 5.67
CA ALA A 689 -11.36 26.48 4.21
C ALA A 689 -11.15 27.89 3.62
N GLU A 690 -11.00 28.93 4.47
CA GLU A 690 -10.69 30.30 4.06
C GLU A 690 -9.25 30.71 4.36
N SER A 691 -8.74 30.44 5.58
CA SER A 691 -7.34 30.76 5.93
C SER A 691 -6.34 29.69 5.50
N PHE A 692 -6.82 28.47 5.20
CA PHE A 692 -6.02 27.27 4.92
C PHE A 692 -5.17 26.77 6.10
N GLU A 693 -5.32 27.35 7.29
CA GLU A 693 -4.58 26.96 8.48
C GLU A 693 -5.11 25.66 9.09
N ILE A 694 -4.22 24.92 9.76
CA ILE A 694 -4.59 23.68 10.48
C ILE A 694 -5.34 24.05 11.76
N SER A 695 -6.67 23.97 11.71
CA SER A 695 -7.57 24.19 12.83
C SER A 695 -7.57 23.04 13.84
N ALA A 696 -7.35 21.80 13.38
CA ALA A 696 -7.22 20.62 14.24
C ALA A 696 -6.42 19.49 13.55
N ASN A 697 -5.95 18.52 14.34
CA ASN A 697 -5.34 17.28 13.86
C ASN A 697 -5.81 16.14 14.77
N LEU A 698 -6.63 15.24 14.22
CA LEU A 698 -7.40 14.24 14.96
C LEU A 698 -6.75 12.85 14.87
N PRO A 699 -6.50 12.14 15.99
CA PRO A 699 -6.02 10.76 15.95
C PRO A 699 -7.03 9.82 15.27
N ALA A 700 -6.57 9.05 14.27
CA ALA A 700 -7.42 8.10 13.54
C ALA A 700 -6.73 6.73 13.28
N GLY A 701 -5.48 6.57 13.68
CA GLY A 701 -4.72 5.31 13.59
C GLY A 701 -4.07 5.05 12.22
N ALA A 702 -2.97 4.29 12.23
CA ALA A 702 -2.20 3.98 11.02
C ALA A 702 -3.06 3.35 9.91
N ASN A 703 -2.75 3.69 8.65
CA ASN A 703 -3.59 3.38 7.49
C ASN A 703 -5.03 3.93 7.58
N THR A 704 -5.21 5.13 8.14
CA THR A 704 -6.41 5.94 7.89
C THR A 704 -6.60 6.10 6.37
N ASN A 705 -7.80 5.84 5.84
CA ASN A 705 -8.00 5.61 4.40
C ASN A 705 -8.96 6.60 3.73
N HIS A 706 -10.19 6.68 4.22
CA HIS A 706 -11.26 7.49 3.62
C HIS A 706 -11.98 8.28 4.68
N THR A 707 -12.53 9.44 4.31
CA THR A 707 -13.41 10.23 5.16
C THR A 707 -14.59 10.76 4.34
N ALA A 708 -15.76 10.83 4.96
CA ALA A 708 -16.99 11.30 4.34
C ALA A 708 -17.74 12.21 5.31
N VAL A 709 -18.26 13.34 4.83
CA VAL A 709 -19.04 14.28 5.64
C VAL A 709 -20.54 14.10 5.41
N ALA A 710 -21.33 14.21 6.48
CA ALA A 710 -22.79 14.28 6.42
C ALA A 710 -23.26 15.74 6.23
N SER A 711 -24.50 15.93 5.77
CA SER A 711 -25.10 17.26 5.56
C SER A 711 -25.37 18.07 6.85
N ASN A 712 -24.83 17.62 7.99
CA ASN A 712 -24.83 18.28 9.29
C ASN A 712 -23.40 18.45 9.86
N GLY A 713 -22.36 18.33 9.02
CA GLY A 713 -20.96 18.52 9.41
C GLY A 713 -20.32 17.36 10.19
N VAL A 714 -21.04 16.26 10.45
CA VAL A 714 -20.47 15.07 11.12
C VAL A 714 -19.64 14.26 10.12
N VAL A 715 -18.43 13.87 10.52
CA VAL A 715 -17.41 13.25 9.66
C VAL A 715 -17.18 11.78 10.02
N TYR A 716 -17.09 10.92 9.00
CA TYR A 716 -16.99 9.47 9.12
C TYR A 716 -15.73 8.92 8.44
N THR A 717 -14.73 8.59 9.26
CA THR A 717 -13.40 8.21 8.81
C THR A 717 -13.15 6.71 8.96
N VAL A 718 -12.74 6.05 7.87
CA VAL A 718 -12.39 4.63 7.81
C VAL A 718 -10.88 4.46 7.97
N GLN A 719 -10.47 3.72 9.00
CA GLN A 719 -9.11 3.24 9.21
C GLN A 719 -8.97 1.79 8.70
N LYS A 720 -7.76 1.43 8.28
CA LYS A 720 -7.43 0.12 7.69
C LYS A 720 -6.21 -0.57 8.29
N GLY A 721 -5.55 0.04 9.27
CA GLY A 721 -4.46 -0.60 10.00
C GLY A 721 -4.97 -1.84 10.72
N ALA A 722 -4.13 -2.85 10.86
CA ALA A 722 -4.43 -3.93 11.78
C ALA A 722 -4.42 -3.35 13.19
N THR A 723 -5.59 -3.30 13.81
CA THR A 723 -5.76 -3.03 15.24
C THR A 723 -6.24 -4.33 15.87
N THR A 724 -5.77 -4.66 17.07
CA THR A 724 -6.21 -5.87 17.77
C THR A 724 -7.38 -5.52 18.68
N ASN A 725 -8.44 -6.31 18.70
CA ASN A 725 -9.52 -6.16 19.69
C ASN A 725 -9.15 -6.87 21.02
N GLU A 726 -10.03 -6.75 22.03
CA GLU A 726 -9.84 -7.38 23.34
C GLU A 726 -9.77 -8.92 23.26
N GLN A 727 -10.24 -9.50 22.16
CA GLN A 727 -10.28 -10.94 21.88
C GLN A 727 -9.05 -11.43 21.06
N GLY A 728 -8.08 -10.57 20.78
CA GLY A 728 -6.88 -10.91 20.00
C GLY A 728 -7.06 -10.89 18.47
N GLU A 729 -8.25 -10.54 17.98
CA GLU A 729 -8.59 -10.56 16.56
C GLU A 729 -8.13 -9.28 15.84
N SER A 730 -7.72 -9.41 14.58
CA SER A 730 -7.38 -8.25 13.73
C SER A 730 -8.63 -7.57 13.16
N VAL A 731 -8.90 -6.37 13.65
CA VAL A 731 -10.00 -5.48 13.26
C VAL A 731 -9.50 -4.23 12.52
N ASN A 732 -10.44 -3.49 11.94
CA ASN A 732 -10.29 -2.13 11.42
C ASN A 732 -11.31 -1.21 12.12
N LEU A 733 -11.02 0.09 12.18
CA LEU A 733 -11.87 1.06 12.87
C LEU A 733 -12.65 1.95 11.91
N VAL A 734 -13.89 2.25 12.29
CA VAL A 734 -14.67 3.37 11.74
C VAL A 734 -14.81 4.40 12.84
N TYR A 735 -14.41 5.64 12.57
CA TYR A 735 -14.54 6.78 13.47
C TYR A 735 -15.69 7.69 13.04
N ARG A 736 -16.39 8.24 14.02
CA ARG A 736 -17.30 9.38 13.90
C ARG A 736 -16.65 10.55 14.64
N PHE A 737 -16.47 11.67 13.96
CA PHE A 737 -16.03 12.94 14.54
C PHE A 737 -17.14 13.98 14.35
N ALA A 738 -17.50 14.70 15.40
CA ALA A 738 -18.41 15.83 15.35
C ALA A 738 -17.75 17.02 16.05
N LEU A 739 -17.72 18.18 15.39
CA LEU A 739 -17.26 19.42 16.00
C LEU A 739 -18.17 19.74 17.20
N ASN A 740 -17.59 20.06 18.35
CA ASN A 740 -18.34 20.48 19.53
C ASN A 740 -18.89 21.90 19.32
N GLU A 741 -20.12 22.16 19.77
CA GLU A 741 -20.68 23.50 19.74
C GLU A 741 -19.77 24.48 20.50
N SER A 742 -19.50 25.64 19.90
CA SER A 742 -18.62 26.62 20.54
C SER A 742 -19.31 27.24 21.75
N THR A 743 -18.88 26.84 22.95
CA THR A 743 -19.30 27.47 24.20
C THR A 743 -18.64 28.84 24.32
N THR A 744 -19.17 29.83 23.60
CA THR A 744 -18.90 31.24 23.88
C THR A 744 -19.15 31.49 25.37
N PRO A 745 -18.20 32.07 26.12
CA PRO A 745 -18.46 32.46 27.50
C PRO A 745 -19.65 33.43 27.54
N ASP A 746 -20.69 33.07 28.29
CA ASP A 746 -21.91 33.87 28.39
C ASP A 746 -21.63 35.12 29.22
N GLU A 747 -21.44 36.28 28.57
CA GLU A 747 -21.33 37.61 29.19
C GLU A 747 -22.71 38.06 29.76
N GLY A 748 -23.35 37.20 30.54
CA GLY A 748 -24.79 37.24 30.78
C GLY A 748 -25.27 37.07 32.22
N ASN A 749 -24.45 36.54 33.17
CA ASN A 749 -24.93 36.38 34.55
C ASN A 749 -23.86 36.37 35.65
N SER A 750 -23.48 37.56 36.14
CA SER A 750 -22.78 37.71 37.41
C SER A 750 -23.77 37.65 38.58
N SER A 751 -24.15 36.43 38.97
CA SER A 751 -24.95 36.18 40.17
C SER A 751 -24.03 35.97 41.38
N THR A 752 -24.22 36.77 42.42
CA THR A 752 -23.31 36.88 43.57
C THR A 752 -23.33 35.67 44.50
N THR A 753 -22.16 35.15 44.85
CA THR A 753 -21.92 34.39 46.08
C THR A 753 -20.74 34.99 46.85
N GLU A 754 -20.96 35.33 48.12
CA GLU A 754 -19.94 35.93 48.99
C GLU A 754 -18.87 34.90 49.42
N PRO A 755 -17.57 35.27 49.43
CA PRO A 755 -16.55 34.47 50.07
C PRO A 755 -16.58 34.69 51.60
N THR A 756 -16.72 33.62 52.37
CA THR A 756 -16.76 33.69 53.85
C THR A 756 -15.41 34.07 54.46
N THR A 757 -15.41 35.10 55.30
CA THR A 757 -14.23 35.64 56.01
C THR A 757 -13.71 34.72 57.12
N PRO A 758 -12.37 34.68 57.30
CA PRO A 758 -11.76 34.61 58.64
C PRO A 758 -11.11 35.95 59.04
N GLY A 759 -11.14 36.30 60.33
CA GLY A 759 -10.40 37.45 60.88
C GLY A 759 -8.87 37.22 60.98
N ASP A 760 -8.07 38.09 61.60
CA ASP A 760 -8.40 39.19 62.52
C ASP A 760 -7.23 40.21 62.65
N SER A 761 -7.52 41.43 63.13
CA SER A 761 -6.59 42.46 63.67
C SER A 761 -5.57 43.14 62.72
N GLY A 762 -5.44 44.48 62.80
CA GLY A 762 -4.42 45.23 62.00
C GLY A 762 -4.60 46.77 61.93
N SER A 763 -4.51 47.48 63.07
CA SER A 763 -4.81 48.91 63.20
C SER A 763 -3.96 49.91 62.39
N ALA A 764 -4.64 50.84 61.68
CA ALA A 764 -4.21 52.19 61.24
C ALA A 764 -3.06 52.26 60.18
N SER A 765 -2.90 53.33 59.37
CA SER A 765 -3.43 54.71 59.43
C SER A 765 -3.64 55.34 58.03
N GLU A 766 -4.52 56.34 57.93
CA GLU A 766 -4.52 57.40 56.88
C GLU A 766 -3.31 58.36 57.08
N PRO A 767 -2.92 59.29 56.15
CA PRO A 767 -3.85 60.13 55.35
C PRO A 767 -3.38 60.62 53.95
N THR A 768 -4.17 61.57 53.40
CA THR A 768 -3.85 62.61 52.38
C THR A 768 -3.69 62.25 50.89
N THR A 769 -4.78 62.50 50.14
CA THR A 769 -4.74 63.26 48.86
C THR A 769 -4.46 64.76 49.15
N PRO A 770 -4.05 65.59 48.16
CA PRO A 770 -5.07 66.44 47.49
C PRO A 770 -4.76 66.91 46.04
N GLY A 771 -5.81 67.30 45.31
CA GLY A 771 -5.77 68.25 44.17
C GLY A 771 -5.49 67.63 42.77
N ASP A 772 -6.01 68.20 41.67
CA ASP A 772 -7.02 69.27 41.52
C ASP A 772 -7.73 69.15 40.14
N GLY A 773 -8.73 70.00 39.85
CA GLY A 773 -9.59 69.92 38.64
C GLY A 773 -8.93 70.35 37.30
N GLY A 774 -9.65 70.38 36.17
CA GLY A 774 -11.06 70.06 35.90
C GLY A 774 -11.61 70.87 34.69
N THR A 775 -12.85 70.57 34.23
CA THR A 775 -13.70 71.37 33.29
C THR A 775 -13.20 71.66 31.85
N SER A 776 -14.03 71.75 30.80
CA SER A 776 -15.45 71.37 30.57
C SER A 776 -15.77 71.26 29.05
N GLU A 777 -16.93 70.68 28.69
CA GLU A 777 -17.83 71.01 27.54
C GLU A 777 -17.28 70.92 26.07
N THR A 778 -18.06 70.74 24.98
CA THR A 778 -19.54 70.66 24.80
C THR A 778 -19.96 69.72 23.64
N GLU A 779 -21.10 69.07 23.82
CA GLU A 779 -22.15 68.55 22.89
C GLU A 779 -21.92 68.15 21.40
N VAL A 780 -22.31 66.89 21.13
CA VAL A 780 -23.30 66.33 20.15
C VAL A 780 -23.95 67.22 19.06
N PRO A 781 -24.46 66.62 17.96
CA PRO A 781 -25.89 66.23 17.96
C PRO A 781 -26.19 64.79 17.49
N ASP A 782 -27.26 64.23 18.05
CA ASP A 782 -27.84 62.91 17.75
C ASP A 782 -29.23 63.07 17.09
N ASN A 783 -29.64 62.10 16.25
CA ASN A 783 -31.04 61.74 16.03
C ASN A 783 -31.17 60.42 15.25
N GLY A 784 -32.20 59.62 15.53
CA GLY A 784 -32.40 58.30 14.90
C GLY A 784 -33.87 57.90 14.68
N SER A 785 -34.11 56.58 14.70
CA SER A 785 -35.42 55.91 14.87
C SER A 785 -36.25 55.49 13.62
N THR A 786 -36.13 54.19 13.27
CA THR A 786 -37.20 53.20 12.98
C THR A 786 -38.02 53.12 11.66
N THR A 787 -38.48 51.88 11.43
CA THR A 787 -39.56 51.35 10.55
C THR A 787 -39.21 50.79 9.16
N GLN A 788 -39.82 49.62 8.83
CA GLN A 788 -39.74 48.90 7.56
C GLN A 788 -40.79 49.40 6.55
N PRO A 789 -40.67 49.05 5.25
CA PRO A 789 -41.65 48.09 4.72
C PRO A 789 -41.16 47.09 3.62
N LYS A 790 -41.78 45.89 3.67
CA LYS A 790 -42.22 44.94 2.62
C LYS A 790 -41.65 45.00 1.16
N PRO A 791 -41.31 43.83 0.54
CA PRO A 791 -40.80 43.75 -0.85
C PRO A 791 -41.86 43.97 -1.96
N PRO A 792 -41.43 44.27 -3.21
CA PRO A 792 -42.30 44.51 -4.37
C PRO A 792 -42.79 43.25 -5.09
N THR A 793 -43.80 43.41 -5.95
CA THR A 793 -44.57 42.33 -6.60
C THR A 793 -44.22 42.14 -8.09
N GLN A 794 -44.47 40.93 -8.59
CA GLN A 794 -44.49 40.52 -10.01
C GLN A 794 -45.47 41.35 -10.89
N PRO A 795 -45.14 41.58 -12.17
CA PRO A 795 -46.10 41.82 -13.25
C PRO A 795 -46.35 40.56 -14.12
N GLU A 796 -47.57 40.41 -14.66
CA GLU A 796 -47.88 39.49 -15.77
C GLU A 796 -47.78 40.20 -17.13
N PRO A 797 -47.72 39.46 -18.27
CA PRO A 797 -47.45 40.03 -19.59
C PRO A 797 -48.71 40.48 -20.36
N GLU A 798 -48.52 41.39 -21.32
CA GLU A 798 -49.46 41.64 -22.43
C GLU A 798 -48.78 41.28 -23.77
N ASP A 799 -49.56 40.68 -24.67
CA ASP A 799 -49.19 40.32 -26.06
C ASP A 799 -49.33 41.54 -26.99
N PRO A 800 -48.62 41.63 -28.14
CA PRO A 800 -49.31 41.23 -29.37
C PRO A 800 -48.47 40.67 -30.55
N GLU A 801 -49.12 39.76 -31.27
CA GLU A 801 -49.11 39.52 -32.73
C GLU A 801 -47.90 39.89 -33.63
N GLY A 802 -47.39 38.87 -34.34
CA GLY A 802 -47.47 38.88 -35.82
C GLY A 802 -46.27 39.35 -36.65
N GLY A 803 -45.43 38.41 -37.12
CA GLY A 803 -44.46 38.65 -38.20
C GLY A 803 -43.86 37.35 -38.77
N SER A 804 -43.83 37.19 -40.10
CA SER A 804 -43.47 35.92 -40.76
C SER A 804 -42.39 36.04 -41.85
N SER A 805 -41.37 35.16 -41.82
CA SER A 805 -40.27 35.16 -42.81
C SER A 805 -39.50 33.82 -42.98
N VAL A 806 -40.20 32.79 -43.45
CA VAL A 806 -39.80 31.84 -44.51
C VAL A 806 -38.27 31.66 -44.83
N PHE A 807 -37.70 30.49 -44.47
CA PHE A 807 -36.50 29.82 -45.05
C PHE A 807 -35.11 30.51 -44.89
N LYS A 808 -33.93 29.84 -44.96
CA LYS A 808 -33.52 28.46 -45.36
C LYS A 808 -32.48 27.86 -44.37
N PRO A 809 -32.33 26.53 -44.27
CA PRO A 809 -31.18 25.88 -43.63
C PRO A 809 -30.00 25.70 -44.60
N SER A 810 -28.79 26.12 -44.21
CA SER A 810 -27.54 25.84 -44.95
C SER A 810 -26.72 24.75 -44.27
N ARG A 811 -26.58 23.59 -44.92
CA ARG A 811 -25.64 22.53 -44.49
C ARG A 811 -24.20 22.97 -44.76
N ILE A 812 -23.34 22.89 -43.75
CA ILE A 812 -21.90 22.67 -43.92
C ILE A 812 -21.54 21.46 -43.05
N LEU A 813 -20.93 20.44 -43.67
CA LEU A 813 -20.54 19.19 -43.03
C LEU A 813 -19.05 18.96 -43.30
N SER A 814 -18.21 19.43 -42.38
CA SER A 814 -16.75 19.38 -42.53
C SER A 814 -16.20 18.07 -41.98
N PHE A 815 -15.86 17.14 -42.88
CA PHE A 815 -14.98 16.01 -42.53
C PHE A 815 -13.51 16.45 -42.69
N VAL A 816 -12.72 16.30 -41.63
CA VAL A 816 -11.25 16.35 -41.72
C VAL A 816 -10.75 14.91 -41.76
N VAL A 817 -10.17 14.49 -42.89
CA VAL A 817 -9.53 13.18 -43.05
C VAL A 817 -8.03 13.41 -43.20
N SER A 818 -7.30 13.29 -42.10
CA SER A 818 -5.83 13.31 -42.13
C SER A 818 -5.30 11.98 -42.66
N ALA A 819 -4.91 11.95 -43.94
CA ALA A 819 -4.30 10.78 -44.54
C ALA A 819 -2.81 10.68 -44.17
N VAL A 820 -2.46 9.73 -43.30
CA VAL A 820 -1.05 9.33 -43.08
C VAL A 820 -0.71 8.22 -44.07
N SER A 821 0.15 8.52 -45.04
CA SER A 821 0.57 7.58 -46.08
C SER A 821 1.98 7.03 -45.82
N SER A 822 2.09 5.75 -45.46
CA SER A 822 3.32 4.96 -45.67
C SER A 822 3.05 3.44 -45.70
N PHE A 823 3.18 2.89 -46.91
CA PHE A 823 3.65 1.54 -47.26
C PHE A 823 3.39 0.35 -46.30
N LEU A 824 2.35 -0.44 -46.60
CA LEU A 824 2.41 -1.90 -46.82
C LEU A 824 1.05 -2.42 -47.36
N PRO A 825 0.98 -3.44 -48.24
CA PRO A 825 -0.26 -3.83 -48.91
C PRO A 825 -1.01 -4.98 -48.22
N ILE A 826 -1.96 -4.67 -47.33
CA ILE A 826 -2.90 -5.65 -46.75
C ILE A 826 -4.34 -5.35 -47.21
N LYS A 827 -4.98 -6.33 -47.88
CA LYS A 827 -6.36 -6.21 -48.38
C LYS A 827 -7.39 -6.48 -47.28
N TRP A 828 -7.96 -5.42 -46.71
CA TRP A 828 -9.12 -5.53 -45.81
C TRP A 828 -10.43 -5.59 -46.59
N VAL A 829 -11.23 -6.64 -46.39
CA VAL A 829 -12.60 -6.74 -46.92
C VAL A 829 -13.57 -6.23 -45.86
N VAL A 830 -13.91 -4.93 -45.93
CA VAL A 830 -14.86 -4.30 -45.00
C VAL A 830 -16.28 -4.67 -45.40
N LYS A 831 -16.97 -5.47 -44.57
CA LYS A 831 -18.37 -5.86 -44.78
C LYS A 831 -19.30 -4.94 -44.01
N VAL A 832 -19.73 -3.85 -44.64
CA VAL A 832 -20.65 -2.88 -44.03
C VAL A 832 -22.10 -3.40 -44.10
N THR A 833 -22.74 -3.59 -42.94
CA THR A 833 -24.18 -3.84 -42.82
C THR A 833 -24.86 -2.54 -42.41
N VAL A 834 -25.67 -1.94 -43.30
CA VAL A 834 -26.43 -0.72 -42.99
C VAL A 834 -27.89 -1.09 -42.69
N SER A 835 -28.31 -0.94 -41.44
CA SER A 835 -29.70 -1.12 -41.01
C SER A 835 -30.39 0.25 -40.88
N PHE A 836 -31.34 0.54 -41.76
CA PHE A 836 -32.13 1.78 -41.68
C PHE A 836 -33.33 1.60 -40.74
N GLY A 837 -33.29 2.24 -39.57
CA GLY A 837 -34.46 2.38 -38.71
C GLY A 837 -35.43 3.43 -39.27
N LEU A 838 -36.66 3.03 -39.58
CA LEU A 838 -37.72 3.96 -39.98
C LEU A 838 -38.36 4.61 -38.73
N PRO A 839 -38.62 5.93 -38.74
CA PRO A 839 -39.33 6.61 -37.65
C PRO A 839 -40.74 6.05 -37.40
N SER A 840 -41.15 6.07 -36.13
CA SER A 840 -42.37 5.41 -35.61
C SER A 840 -43.71 5.99 -36.07
N TRP A 841 -43.74 7.03 -36.91
CA TRP A 841 -44.96 7.66 -37.44
C TRP A 841 -45.40 7.11 -38.81
N LEU A 842 -44.68 6.15 -39.38
CA LEU A 842 -44.91 5.61 -40.74
C LEU A 842 -45.63 4.24 -40.78
N THR A 843 -46.03 3.69 -39.64
CA THR A 843 -46.57 2.32 -39.50
C THR A 843 -48.08 2.18 -39.68
N GLN A 844 -48.81 3.26 -39.97
CA GLN A 844 -50.29 3.25 -39.90
C GLN A 844 -51.02 2.79 -41.18
N TRP A 845 -50.31 2.47 -42.28
CA TRP A 845 -50.92 2.14 -43.58
C TRP A 845 -50.23 0.99 -44.35
N TRP A 846 -50.26 -0.25 -43.82
CA TRP A 846 -50.63 -1.44 -44.61
C TRP A 846 -50.87 -2.71 -43.75
N PRO A 847 -51.68 -3.69 -44.22
CA PRO A 847 -52.07 -4.84 -43.41
C PRO A 847 -51.30 -6.14 -43.72
N ARG A 848 -50.92 -6.85 -42.64
CA ARG A 848 -50.42 -8.24 -42.55
C ARG A 848 -49.08 -8.55 -43.24
#